data_AF-R0I6J9-F1
#
_entry.id   AF-R0I6J9-F1
#
_cell.length_a   1.000
_cell.length_b   1.000
_cell.length_c   1.000
_cell.angle_alpha   90.00
_cell.angle_beta   90.00
_cell.angle_gamma   90.00
#
_symmetry.space_group_name_H-M   'P 1'
#
loop_
_entity.id
_entity.type
_entity.pdbx_description
1 polymer ?
#
loop_
_entity_poly.entity_id
_entity_poly.type
_entity_poly.pdbx_seq_one_letter_code
_entity_poly.pdbx_strand_id
1 'polypeptide(L)'
;MRLSRQGYLREVVMRYSTVLLCGVVLIQLFSAQIDAQRSRSRWQTLSGDAPLVIARGGFSGLLPDSSLDAYSLATQTSVADVVLWCDVQLTKDGVGICFPDLNLANASTIDLVYPNHKPKSYPVNGVTRQGWFTIDFSLGDLQNVSLIRGILSRSDKFDGNGYAISTIQNVAEQISPQGGFWLNVQHDAFYEQQNLSMSSFLLSASTTVSIYFISSPEVNFFMKIAGSFGRNGPSFVFQFLEKEDFEPTTNQTYGSILSNLTFVKTFASGILVPKSYILPLNDKRYLLPHTSLVQDAHKAGLQVYVSGFANDVDIAYNYSSDPVSEYLSFVDNGNFSVDGMLSDFPLTASSSIDCFSHIGRNATKHVDFLVISKNGASGDYPGCTDLAYENAIKDGADVIDCSVQMSSDGIPFCSSSIDLKDTTMVVQTPFSKRSTTVPEISPNGGIYTFNLTWPEIQNLTPAISNPYKVYDMVRNPEKRNAGKLMSLSQFLGLAKNSTTLSGVLISVDNAAYLREKQGLDVVKAVLETLTESGYSNGTTTTKVMIQSTNSSVLVDFKNQSKYETVYRIEETIRDISDSAIEDIKKFANAVVINKVSVFPNSDSFLSKHTNVVERLQKSQLPVYVELFQNEFVAQAYDFFADATVEINTYTYGASINGTITEFPFTAARYKRTPSTIAQAPSGQTRLTLSLLLSAIFPLTLLLT
;
A
#
# COMPACT_ATOMS: atom_id res chain seq x y z
N MET A 1 17.36 89.15 -28.86
CA MET A 1 16.60 87.97 -28.41
C MET A 1 17.50 86.73 -28.43
N ARG A 2 18.22 86.48 -27.33
CA ARG A 2 18.99 85.25 -27.08
C ARG A 2 18.64 84.83 -25.66
N LEU A 3 17.79 83.82 -25.52
CA LEU A 3 17.54 83.01 -24.31
C LEU A 3 16.33 82.12 -24.64
N SER A 4 16.52 80.81 -24.86
CA SER A 4 15.54 79.74 -24.53
C SER A 4 15.83 78.34 -25.08
N ARG A 5 17.02 78.00 -25.62
CA ARG A 5 17.27 76.60 -26.09
C ARG A 5 18.11 75.73 -25.17
N GLN A 6 18.76 76.30 -24.16
CA GLN A 6 19.69 75.54 -23.30
C GLN A 6 19.08 75.11 -21.95
N GLY A 7 17.97 75.73 -21.53
CA GLY A 7 17.23 75.32 -20.32
C GLY A 7 16.34 74.10 -20.54
N TYR A 8 15.68 74.02 -21.71
CA TYR A 8 14.72 72.95 -22.00
C TYR A 8 15.39 71.57 -22.17
N LEU A 9 16.60 71.52 -22.74
CA LEU A 9 17.31 70.25 -22.92
C LEU A 9 17.85 69.68 -21.60
N ARG A 10 18.21 70.52 -20.63
CA ARG A 10 18.72 70.07 -19.32
C ARG A 10 17.61 69.52 -18.42
N GLU A 11 16.41 70.10 -18.45
CA GLU A 11 15.26 69.56 -17.71
C GLU A 11 14.72 68.25 -18.31
N VAL A 12 14.73 68.12 -19.63
CA VAL A 12 14.27 66.89 -20.29
C VAL A 12 15.23 65.74 -20.02
N VAL A 13 16.56 65.94 -20.15
CA VAL A 13 17.54 64.87 -19.90
C VAL A 13 17.54 64.44 -18.42
N MET A 14 17.38 65.37 -17.48
CA MET A 14 17.35 65.03 -16.05
C MET A 14 16.07 64.27 -15.65
N ARG A 15 14.92 64.60 -16.26
CA ARG A 15 13.66 63.84 -16.04
C ARG A 15 13.71 62.43 -16.61
N TYR A 16 14.32 62.22 -17.78
CA TYR A 16 14.46 60.87 -18.35
C TYR A 16 15.41 59.98 -17.54
N SER A 17 16.53 60.51 -17.02
CA SER A 17 17.45 59.74 -16.17
C SER A 17 16.84 59.33 -14.83
N THR A 18 15.98 60.18 -14.24
CA THR A 18 15.31 59.87 -12.96
C THR A 18 14.19 58.84 -13.13
N VAL A 19 13.46 58.89 -14.26
CA VAL A 19 12.43 57.88 -14.60
C VAL A 19 13.06 56.53 -14.97
N LEU A 20 14.22 56.52 -15.64
CA LEU A 20 14.94 55.28 -15.93
C LEU A 20 15.51 54.62 -14.66
N LEU A 21 16.06 55.40 -13.73
CA LEU A 21 16.58 54.87 -12.46
C LEU A 21 15.46 54.33 -11.56
N CYS A 22 14.32 55.03 -11.46
CA CYS A 22 13.15 54.54 -10.73
C CYS A 22 12.55 53.29 -11.38
N GLY A 23 12.55 53.19 -12.72
CA GLY A 23 12.12 51.99 -13.45
C GLY A 23 13.00 50.77 -13.17
N VAL A 24 14.33 50.94 -13.14
CA VAL A 24 15.27 49.85 -12.84
C VAL A 24 15.18 49.42 -11.36
N VAL A 25 15.01 50.36 -10.43
CA VAL A 25 14.83 50.05 -8.99
C VAL A 25 13.46 49.39 -8.74
N LEU A 26 12.39 49.81 -9.42
CA LEU A 26 11.09 49.13 -9.37
C LEU A 26 11.13 47.75 -10.02
N ILE A 27 11.85 47.55 -11.12
CA ILE A 27 12.04 46.22 -11.72
C ILE A 27 12.85 45.32 -10.78
N GLN A 28 13.89 45.81 -10.09
CA GLN A 28 14.62 45.00 -9.10
C GLN A 28 13.83 44.72 -7.82
N LEU A 29 12.97 45.65 -7.38
CA LEU A 29 12.06 45.42 -6.25
C LEU A 29 10.89 44.47 -6.61
N PHE A 30 10.40 44.50 -7.85
CA PHE A 30 9.43 43.52 -8.35
C PHE A 30 10.07 42.16 -8.59
N SER A 31 11.33 42.07 -9.05
CA SER A 31 12.05 40.79 -9.15
C SER A 31 12.29 40.16 -7.77
N ALA A 32 12.60 40.97 -6.74
CA ALA A 32 12.76 40.48 -5.37
C ALA A 32 11.43 40.04 -4.72
N GLN A 33 10.30 40.64 -5.11
CA GLN A 33 8.97 40.19 -4.67
C GLN A 33 8.42 39.01 -5.48
N ILE A 34 8.80 38.87 -6.76
CA ILE A 34 8.46 37.70 -7.59
C ILE A 34 9.26 36.47 -7.13
N ASP A 35 10.51 36.61 -6.67
CA ASP A 35 11.27 35.50 -6.07
C ASP A 35 10.74 35.09 -4.67
N ALA A 36 10.18 36.03 -3.91
CA ALA A 36 9.50 35.73 -2.64
C ALA A 36 8.11 35.07 -2.83
N GLN A 37 7.61 35.01 -4.07
CA GLN A 37 6.34 34.42 -4.46
C GLN A 37 6.47 33.35 -5.56
N ARG A 38 7.68 32.80 -5.76
CA ARG A 38 7.78 31.41 -6.22
C ARG A 38 7.02 30.59 -5.19
N SER A 39 5.92 29.96 -5.62
CA SER A 39 5.22 28.94 -4.86
C SER A 39 6.26 28.14 -4.08
N ARG A 40 6.30 28.27 -2.73
CA ARG A 40 7.09 27.34 -1.92
C ARG A 40 6.66 25.97 -2.42
N SER A 41 7.62 25.17 -2.91
CA SER A 41 7.26 23.84 -3.34
C SER A 41 6.48 23.16 -2.22
N ARG A 42 5.45 22.40 -2.59
CA ARG A 42 4.72 21.58 -1.62
C ARG A 42 5.61 20.47 -1.06
N TRP A 43 6.61 20.07 -1.83
CA TRP A 43 7.60 19.08 -1.47
C TRP A 43 8.74 19.70 -0.69
N GLN A 44 9.12 19.04 0.41
CA GLN A 44 10.27 19.41 1.24
C GLN A 44 11.51 18.60 0.86
N THR A 45 11.63 18.25 -0.42
CA THR A 45 12.83 17.64 -1.03
C THR A 45 13.92 18.69 -1.17
N LEU A 46 15.16 18.28 -1.47
CA LEU A 46 16.27 19.20 -1.59
C LEU A 46 16.07 20.20 -2.75
N SER A 47 15.53 19.74 -3.88
CA SER A 47 15.26 20.59 -5.05
C SER A 47 13.90 21.29 -4.97
N GLY A 48 12.99 20.80 -4.12
CA GLY A 48 11.58 21.16 -4.15
C GLY A 48 10.80 20.46 -5.27
N ASP A 49 11.36 19.50 -5.98
CA ASP A 49 10.57 18.69 -6.93
C ASP A 49 9.87 17.53 -6.22
N ALA A 50 8.94 16.86 -6.91
CA ALA A 50 8.33 15.65 -6.39
C ALA A 50 9.40 14.56 -6.15
N PRO A 51 9.27 13.75 -5.08
CA PRO A 51 10.15 12.62 -4.85
C PRO A 51 10.17 11.66 -6.05
N LEU A 52 11.34 11.11 -6.38
CA LEU A 52 11.48 10.14 -7.45
C LEU A 52 10.90 8.78 -7.06
N VAL A 53 10.22 8.13 -8.01
CA VAL A 53 9.89 6.70 -7.93
C VAL A 53 11.00 5.90 -8.61
N ILE A 54 11.61 4.98 -7.87
CA ILE A 54 12.71 4.15 -8.35
C ILE A 54 12.26 2.68 -8.27
N ALA A 55 12.14 2.02 -9.43
CA ALA A 55 11.65 0.65 -9.55
C ALA A 55 12.81 -0.36 -9.41
N ARG A 56 12.90 -1.05 -8.27
CA ARG A 56 13.98 -2.00 -7.97
C ARG A 56 13.88 -3.24 -8.85
N GLY A 57 14.73 -3.33 -9.88
CA GLY A 57 14.66 -4.43 -10.84
C GLY A 57 13.36 -4.44 -11.64
N GLY A 58 12.71 -3.28 -11.80
CA GLY A 58 11.36 -3.16 -12.36
C GLY A 58 10.28 -3.41 -11.31
N PHE A 59 9.19 -4.10 -11.70
CA PHE A 59 8.11 -4.52 -10.80
C PHE A 59 8.44 -5.88 -10.14
N SER A 60 9.55 -5.93 -9.40
CA SER A 60 10.09 -7.15 -8.80
C SER A 60 9.23 -7.73 -7.67
N GLY A 61 8.26 -6.95 -7.16
CA GLY A 61 7.22 -7.41 -6.24
C GLY A 61 6.30 -8.50 -6.81
N LEU A 62 6.21 -8.61 -8.14
CA LEU A 62 5.37 -9.59 -8.83
C LEU A 62 6.17 -10.51 -9.75
N LEU A 63 7.09 -9.95 -10.54
CA LEU A 63 7.84 -10.67 -11.56
C LEU A 63 9.29 -10.91 -11.13
N PRO A 64 10.00 -11.90 -11.72
CA PRO A 64 11.43 -12.05 -11.50
C PRO A 64 12.18 -10.74 -11.74
N ASP A 65 12.99 -10.37 -10.74
CA ASP A 65 13.76 -9.13 -10.73
C ASP A 65 14.60 -9.00 -12.00
N SER A 66 14.65 -7.80 -12.56
CA SER A 66 15.47 -7.44 -13.72
C SER A 66 15.07 -8.15 -15.03
N SER A 67 13.92 -8.83 -15.06
CA SER A 67 13.32 -9.29 -16.31
C SER A 67 12.79 -8.09 -17.13
N LEU A 68 12.81 -8.22 -18.46
CA LEU A 68 12.23 -7.19 -19.35
C LEU A 68 10.75 -6.92 -19.04
N ASP A 69 10.00 -7.96 -18.67
CA ASP A 69 8.60 -7.82 -18.28
C ASP A 69 8.44 -7.07 -16.96
N ALA A 70 9.32 -7.26 -15.98
CA ALA A 70 9.32 -6.47 -14.75
C ALA A 70 9.56 -4.98 -15.05
N TYR A 71 10.54 -4.65 -15.89
CA TYR A 71 10.79 -3.27 -16.30
C TYR A 71 9.62 -2.68 -17.13
N SER A 72 9.08 -3.47 -18.05
CA SER A 72 7.92 -3.09 -18.87
C SER A 72 6.70 -2.82 -18.00
N LEU A 73 6.38 -3.69 -17.04
CA LEU A 73 5.26 -3.48 -16.13
C LEU A 73 5.45 -2.23 -15.25
N ALA A 74 6.66 -1.98 -14.75
CA ALA A 74 6.98 -0.78 -14.00
C ALA A 74 6.72 0.49 -14.83
N THR A 75 7.25 0.58 -16.06
CA THR A 75 7.00 1.74 -16.93
C THR A 75 5.54 1.92 -17.34
N GLN A 76 4.77 0.83 -17.41
CA GLN A 76 3.35 0.89 -17.78
C GLN A 76 2.43 1.30 -16.62
N THR A 77 2.82 1.03 -15.38
CA THR A 77 1.94 1.20 -14.20
C THR A 77 2.38 2.31 -13.25
N SER A 78 3.60 2.81 -13.41
CA SER A 78 4.21 3.85 -12.57
C SER A 78 4.01 5.26 -13.16
N VAL A 79 4.48 6.27 -12.43
CA VAL A 79 4.67 7.64 -12.96
C VAL A 79 5.53 7.63 -14.24
N ALA A 80 5.30 8.63 -15.11
CA ALA A 80 5.90 8.67 -16.46
C ALA A 80 7.44 8.72 -16.46
N ASP A 81 8.03 9.33 -15.44
CA ASP A 81 9.47 9.49 -15.24
C ASP A 81 10.05 8.51 -14.21
N VAL A 82 9.41 7.35 -14.04
CA VAL A 82 9.96 6.27 -13.19
C VAL A 82 11.39 5.95 -13.57
N VAL A 83 12.27 5.90 -12.57
CA VAL A 83 13.67 5.54 -12.72
C VAL A 83 13.81 4.02 -12.62
N LEU A 84 14.50 3.39 -13.57
CA LEU A 84 14.72 1.94 -13.54
C LEU A 84 16.04 1.62 -12.83
N TRP A 85 15.93 0.90 -11.72
CA TRP A 85 17.09 0.44 -10.96
C TRP A 85 17.59 -0.89 -11.47
N CYS A 86 18.90 -0.96 -11.67
CA CYS A 86 19.62 -2.15 -12.10
C CYS A 86 20.84 -2.35 -11.18
N ASP A 87 20.86 -3.46 -10.46
CA ASP A 87 22.08 -3.94 -9.81
C ASP A 87 23.01 -4.50 -10.90
N VAL A 88 24.13 -3.81 -11.12
CA VAL A 88 25.03 -4.10 -12.22
C VAL A 88 26.02 -5.18 -11.80
N GLN A 89 26.02 -6.29 -12.55
CA GLN A 89 27.02 -7.34 -12.41
C GLN A 89 27.81 -7.48 -13.72
N LEU A 90 29.12 -7.73 -13.62
CA LEU A 90 29.94 -8.05 -14.80
C LEU A 90 30.08 -9.55 -14.98
N THR A 91 29.90 -10.01 -16.22
CA THR A 91 30.23 -11.37 -16.65
C THR A 91 31.74 -11.54 -16.80
N LYS A 92 32.20 -12.80 -16.98
CA LYS A 92 33.61 -13.15 -17.21
C LYS A 92 34.27 -12.37 -18.35
N ASP A 93 33.50 -12.08 -19.40
CA ASP A 93 33.91 -11.33 -20.59
C ASP A 93 33.67 -9.81 -20.47
N GLY A 94 33.34 -9.33 -19.26
CA GLY A 94 33.24 -7.90 -18.94
C GLY A 94 31.95 -7.23 -19.43
N VAL A 95 30.90 -7.99 -19.74
CA VAL A 95 29.60 -7.45 -20.12
C VAL A 95 28.77 -7.17 -18.87
N GLY A 96 28.14 -6.00 -18.81
CA GLY A 96 27.24 -5.62 -17.71
C GLY A 96 25.81 -6.09 -17.92
N ILE A 97 25.32 -6.86 -16.95
CA ILE A 97 23.95 -7.37 -16.87
C ILE A 97 23.23 -6.75 -15.67
N CYS A 98 21.89 -6.68 -15.74
CA CYS A 98 21.07 -6.38 -14.58
C CYS A 98 20.74 -7.66 -13.83
N PHE A 99 21.26 -7.80 -12.62
CA PHE A 99 21.03 -8.97 -11.79
C PHE A 99 21.22 -8.64 -10.29
N PRO A 100 20.28 -9.03 -9.41
CA PRO A 100 20.19 -8.50 -8.05
C PRO A 100 21.29 -8.97 -7.08
N ASP A 101 21.98 -10.06 -7.39
CA ASP A 101 22.94 -10.71 -6.47
C ASP A 101 24.18 -11.24 -7.19
N LEU A 102 25.34 -11.17 -6.56
CA LEU A 102 26.58 -11.73 -7.11
C LEU A 102 26.51 -13.25 -7.33
N ASN A 103 25.74 -13.97 -6.51
CA ASN A 103 25.44 -15.39 -6.66
C ASN A 103 24.22 -15.57 -7.56
N LEU A 104 24.45 -16.02 -8.79
CA LEU A 104 23.41 -16.26 -9.80
C LEU A 104 22.31 -17.22 -9.34
N ALA A 105 22.61 -18.17 -8.45
CA ALA A 105 21.62 -19.13 -7.96
C ALA A 105 20.53 -18.51 -7.08
N ASN A 106 20.73 -17.27 -6.59
CA ASN A 106 19.75 -16.61 -5.74
C ASN A 106 18.50 -16.15 -6.51
N ALA A 107 18.60 -15.92 -7.83
CA ALA A 107 17.49 -15.42 -8.65
C ALA A 107 17.51 -15.97 -10.09
N SER A 108 18.15 -17.12 -10.33
CA SER A 108 18.15 -17.77 -11.64
C SER A 108 18.25 -19.28 -11.56
N THR A 109 18.03 -19.95 -12.69
CA THR A 109 18.13 -21.40 -12.87
C THR A 109 19.56 -21.92 -13.08
N ILE A 110 20.61 -21.13 -12.76
CA ILE A 110 22.01 -21.45 -13.09
C ILE A 110 22.46 -22.85 -12.62
N ASP A 111 22.03 -23.26 -11.43
CA ASP A 111 22.37 -24.53 -10.80
C ASP A 111 21.67 -25.72 -11.47
N LEU A 112 20.47 -25.50 -12.02
CA LEU A 112 19.74 -26.47 -12.83
C LEU A 112 20.32 -26.60 -14.24
N VAL A 113 20.81 -25.50 -14.82
CA VAL A 113 21.40 -25.47 -16.17
C VAL A 113 22.79 -26.10 -16.17
N TYR A 114 23.57 -25.90 -15.10
CA TYR A 114 24.93 -26.42 -14.96
C TYR A 114 25.09 -27.39 -13.78
N PRO A 115 24.32 -28.49 -13.67
CA PRO A 115 24.30 -29.32 -12.45
C PRO A 115 25.64 -30.00 -12.10
N ASN A 116 26.54 -30.11 -13.08
CA ASN A 116 27.88 -30.70 -12.91
C ASN A 116 28.98 -29.67 -12.56
N HIS A 117 28.68 -28.37 -12.68
CA HIS A 117 29.61 -27.33 -12.23
C HIS A 117 29.44 -27.17 -10.71
N LYS A 118 30.56 -27.04 -9.99
CA LYS A 118 30.52 -26.86 -8.54
C LYS A 118 30.57 -25.36 -8.21
N PRO A 119 29.78 -24.89 -7.24
CA PRO A 119 29.91 -23.54 -6.71
C PRO A 119 31.36 -23.24 -6.29
N LYS A 120 31.90 -22.10 -6.75
CA LYS A 120 33.25 -21.67 -6.40
C LYS A 120 33.25 -20.79 -5.16
N SER A 121 34.42 -20.58 -4.57
CA SER A 121 34.60 -19.74 -3.39
C SER A 121 35.51 -18.57 -3.70
N TYR A 122 35.05 -17.36 -3.37
CA TYR A 122 35.82 -16.13 -3.52
C TYR A 122 35.73 -15.26 -2.26
N PRO A 123 36.77 -14.49 -1.93
CA PRO A 123 36.67 -13.45 -0.91
C PRO A 123 35.87 -12.27 -1.46
N VAL A 124 34.70 -11.99 -0.88
CA VAL A 124 33.88 -10.82 -1.18
C VAL A 124 33.86 -9.95 0.06
N ASN A 125 34.43 -8.75 -0.03
CA ASN A 125 34.57 -7.82 1.09
C ASN A 125 35.21 -8.46 2.34
N GLY A 126 36.25 -9.27 2.11
CA GLY A 126 36.98 -9.97 3.18
C GLY A 126 36.32 -11.25 3.71
N VAL A 127 35.11 -11.59 3.26
CA VAL A 127 34.39 -12.80 3.66
C VAL A 127 34.39 -13.81 2.51
N THR A 128 34.86 -15.02 2.76
CA THR A 128 34.78 -16.11 1.77
C THR A 128 33.32 -16.50 1.55
N ARG A 129 32.83 -16.30 0.33
CA ARG A 129 31.48 -16.68 -0.11
C ARG A 129 31.57 -17.79 -1.14
N GLN A 130 30.71 -18.79 -1.02
CA GLN A 130 30.58 -19.87 -1.99
C GLN A 130 29.30 -19.68 -2.82
N GLY A 131 29.39 -19.86 -4.14
CA GLY A 131 28.25 -19.63 -5.03
C GLY A 131 28.58 -19.77 -6.52
N TRP A 132 27.61 -19.39 -7.34
CA TRP A 132 27.70 -19.28 -8.80
C TRP A 132 27.95 -17.83 -9.18
N PHE A 133 29.22 -17.44 -9.27
CA PHE A 133 29.59 -16.04 -9.45
C PHE A 133 29.46 -15.62 -10.92
N THR A 134 28.98 -14.40 -11.17
CA THR A 134 28.86 -13.87 -12.55
C THR A 134 30.16 -13.89 -13.33
N ILE A 135 31.30 -13.72 -12.65
CA ILE A 135 32.65 -13.75 -13.22
C ILE A 135 33.12 -15.14 -13.70
N ASP A 136 32.37 -16.19 -13.39
CA ASP A 136 32.67 -17.55 -13.86
C ASP A 136 32.05 -17.87 -15.22
N PHE A 137 31.11 -17.04 -15.68
CA PHE A 137 30.29 -17.26 -16.86
C PHE A 137 30.41 -16.07 -17.83
N SER A 138 30.61 -16.34 -19.11
CA SER A 138 30.46 -15.31 -20.16
C SER A 138 28.99 -14.99 -20.40
N LEU A 139 28.67 -13.88 -21.06
CA LEU A 139 27.28 -13.60 -21.45
C LEU A 139 26.68 -14.75 -22.29
N GLY A 140 27.48 -15.37 -23.16
CA GLY A 140 27.06 -16.51 -23.97
C GLY A 140 26.71 -17.74 -23.15
N ASP A 141 27.41 -17.96 -22.02
CA ASP A 141 27.08 -19.05 -21.09
C ASP A 141 25.71 -18.82 -20.42
N LEU A 142 25.33 -17.57 -20.19
CA LEU A 142 24.07 -17.21 -19.52
C LEU A 142 22.84 -17.27 -20.44
N GLN A 143 23.00 -17.56 -21.74
CA GLN A 143 21.89 -17.54 -22.70
C GLN A 143 20.75 -18.50 -22.36
N ASN A 144 21.04 -19.64 -21.74
CA ASN A 144 20.05 -20.65 -21.34
C ASN A 144 19.63 -20.54 -19.86
N VAL A 145 20.16 -19.55 -19.15
CA VAL A 145 19.87 -19.31 -17.74
C VAL A 145 18.67 -18.37 -17.66
N SER A 146 17.64 -18.79 -16.93
CA SER A 146 16.41 -18.01 -16.77
C SER A 146 16.35 -17.37 -15.39
N LEU A 147 15.86 -16.14 -15.32
CA LEU A 147 15.51 -15.45 -14.10
C LEU A 147 14.31 -16.13 -13.43
N ILE A 148 14.37 -16.25 -12.11
CA ILE A 148 13.29 -16.75 -11.25
C ILE A 148 13.14 -15.81 -10.05
N ARG A 149 12.09 -15.99 -9.24
CA ARG A 149 11.90 -15.24 -8.00
C ARG A 149 13.13 -15.36 -7.10
N GLY A 150 13.63 -14.23 -6.62
CA GLY A 150 14.71 -14.21 -5.62
C GLY A 150 14.22 -14.31 -4.18
N ILE A 151 12.91 -14.10 -3.96
CA ILE A 151 12.27 -14.17 -2.64
C ILE A 151 11.28 -15.33 -2.67
N LEU A 152 11.58 -16.38 -1.91
CA LEU A 152 10.81 -17.63 -1.95
C LEU A 152 9.40 -17.51 -1.36
N SER A 153 9.10 -16.45 -0.60
CA SER A 153 7.73 -16.16 -0.16
C SER A 153 6.85 -15.57 -1.27
N ARG A 154 7.44 -15.12 -2.39
CA ARG A 154 6.68 -14.66 -3.58
C ARG A 154 6.25 -15.84 -4.45
N SER A 155 5.25 -15.62 -5.29
CA SER A 155 4.68 -16.63 -6.19
C SER A 155 5.71 -17.21 -7.17
N ASP A 156 5.74 -18.53 -7.37
CA ASP A 156 6.57 -19.22 -8.41
C ASP A 156 5.94 -19.15 -9.79
N LYS A 157 4.70 -18.64 -9.90
CA LYS A 157 3.93 -18.74 -11.14
C LYS A 157 4.62 -18.08 -12.34
N PHE A 158 5.68 -17.29 -12.10
CA PHE A 158 6.50 -16.65 -13.11
C PHE A 158 7.90 -17.28 -13.31
N ASP A 159 8.35 -18.22 -12.48
CA ASP A 159 9.70 -18.82 -12.54
C ASP A 159 9.91 -19.66 -13.82
N GLY A 160 8.83 -20.20 -14.40
CA GLY A 160 8.87 -21.11 -15.57
C GLY A 160 8.78 -20.43 -16.94
N ASN A 161 8.79 -19.10 -17.00
CA ASN A 161 8.47 -18.35 -18.23
C ASN A 161 9.68 -18.07 -19.13
N GLY A 162 10.88 -18.52 -18.77
CA GLY A 162 12.07 -18.38 -19.61
C GLY A 162 12.62 -16.94 -19.70
N TYR A 163 12.46 -16.15 -18.64
CA TYR A 163 12.97 -14.77 -18.60
C TYR A 163 14.49 -14.73 -18.72
N ALA A 164 15.01 -14.18 -19.82
CA ALA A 164 16.45 -14.11 -20.05
C ALA A 164 17.12 -13.04 -19.17
N ILE A 165 18.34 -13.32 -18.70
CA ILE A 165 19.24 -12.33 -18.13
C ILE A 165 19.63 -11.33 -19.23
N SER A 166 19.30 -10.05 -19.03
CA SER A 166 19.51 -9.00 -20.03
C SER A 166 20.71 -8.11 -19.72
N THR A 167 21.40 -7.68 -20.78
CA THR A 167 22.37 -6.59 -20.68
C THR A 167 21.66 -5.26 -20.48
N ILE A 168 22.35 -4.30 -19.89
CA ILE A 168 21.79 -2.95 -19.67
C ILE A 168 21.39 -2.29 -20.99
N GLN A 169 22.18 -2.48 -22.06
CA GLN A 169 21.88 -1.97 -23.40
C GLN A 169 20.60 -2.58 -23.96
N ASN A 170 20.40 -3.90 -23.79
CA ASN A 170 19.17 -4.56 -24.25
C ASN A 170 17.92 -4.02 -23.52
N VAL A 171 18.01 -3.81 -22.20
CA VAL A 171 16.90 -3.20 -21.45
C VAL A 171 16.66 -1.77 -21.92
N ALA A 172 17.71 -0.97 -22.15
CA ALA A 172 17.59 0.39 -22.63
C ALA A 172 16.95 0.48 -24.02
N GLU A 173 17.33 -0.41 -24.94
CA GLU A 173 16.77 -0.47 -26.30
C GLU A 173 15.29 -0.86 -26.30
N GLN A 174 14.88 -1.82 -25.47
CA GLN A 174 13.51 -2.34 -25.47
C GLN A 174 12.54 -1.51 -24.62
N ILE A 175 13.00 -0.92 -23.51
CA ILE A 175 12.15 -0.23 -22.55
C ILE A 175 12.20 1.29 -22.73
N SER A 176 13.38 1.84 -23.04
CA SER A 176 13.62 3.29 -23.25
C SER A 176 12.99 4.19 -22.16
N PRO A 177 13.40 4.05 -20.88
CA PRO A 177 12.77 4.76 -19.77
C PRO A 177 13.03 6.27 -19.82
N GLN A 178 11.99 7.09 -19.68
CA GLN A 178 12.11 8.56 -19.63
C GLN A 178 12.90 9.04 -18.40
N GLY A 179 12.68 8.38 -17.26
CA GLY A 179 13.42 8.62 -16.01
C GLY A 179 14.86 8.12 -16.01
N GLY A 180 15.30 7.47 -17.10
CA GLY A 180 16.65 6.93 -17.23
C GLY A 180 16.93 5.75 -16.30
N PHE A 181 18.20 5.33 -16.29
CA PHE A 181 18.68 4.25 -15.44
C PHE A 181 19.36 4.76 -14.17
N TRP A 182 19.11 4.01 -13.09
CA TRP A 182 19.91 4.00 -11.89
C TRP A 182 20.75 2.73 -11.86
N LEU A 183 22.06 2.86 -11.98
CA LEU A 183 22.99 1.72 -11.97
C LEU A 183 23.65 1.59 -10.60
N ASN A 184 23.39 0.48 -9.91
CA ASN A 184 23.99 0.20 -8.60
C ASN A 184 25.19 -0.74 -8.73
N VAL A 185 26.35 -0.28 -8.24
CA VAL A 185 27.61 -1.02 -8.21
C VAL A 185 27.85 -1.53 -6.80
N GLN A 186 27.48 -2.79 -6.56
CA GLN A 186 27.52 -3.39 -5.21
C GLN A 186 28.93 -3.78 -4.74
N HIS A 187 29.81 -4.19 -5.68
CA HIS A 187 31.03 -4.94 -5.37
C HIS A 187 32.23 -4.56 -6.27
N ASP A 188 32.53 -3.27 -6.42
CA ASP A 188 33.61 -2.79 -7.33
C ASP A 188 34.97 -3.40 -6.98
N ALA A 189 35.36 -3.40 -5.70
CA ALA A 189 36.62 -3.99 -5.25
C ALA A 189 36.75 -5.50 -5.55
N PHE A 190 35.63 -6.23 -5.59
CA PHE A 190 35.63 -7.65 -5.98
C PHE A 190 35.94 -7.81 -7.46
N TYR A 191 35.34 -7.01 -8.34
CA TYR A 191 35.58 -7.08 -9.77
C TYR A 191 37.03 -6.71 -10.15
N GLU A 192 37.63 -5.76 -9.45
CA GLU A 192 39.05 -5.42 -9.64
C GLU A 192 39.99 -6.60 -9.34
N GLN A 193 39.69 -7.38 -8.30
CA GLN A 193 40.47 -8.60 -7.99
C GLN A 193 40.40 -9.64 -9.10
N GLN A 194 39.38 -9.57 -9.96
CA GLN A 194 39.19 -10.44 -11.11
C GLN A 194 39.66 -9.80 -12.43
N ASN A 195 40.39 -8.67 -12.37
CA ASN A 195 40.83 -7.88 -13.53
C ASN A 195 39.67 -7.34 -14.39
N LEU A 196 38.50 -7.10 -13.80
CA LEU A 196 37.36 -6.43 -14.42
C LEU A 196 37.22 -5.01 -13.86
N SER A 197 36.67 -4.08 -14.65
CA SER A 197 36.55 -2.67 -14.28
C SER A 197 35.12 -2.18 -14.47
N MET A 198 34.42 -1.94 -13.36
CA MET A 198 33.09 -1.30 -13.37
C MET A 198 33.17 0.11 -13.93
N SER A 199 34.20 0.88 -13.58
CA SER A 199 34.37 2.25 -14.08
C SER A 199 34.48 2.28 -15.62
N SER A 200 35.28 1.38 -16.21
CA SER A 200 35.41 1.29 -17.67
C SER A 200 34.10 0.86 -18.32
N PHE A 201 33.38 -0.10 -17.72
CA PHE A 201 32.07 -0.52 -18.18
C PHE A 201 31.06 0.63 -18.17
N LEU A 202 30.95 1.37 -17.05
CA LEU A 202 29.99 2.46 -16.89
C LEU A 202 30.25 3.61 -17.88
N LEU A 203 31.52 3.96 -18.12
CA LEU A 203 31.88 4.96 -19.12
C LEU A 203 31.46 4.51 -20.52
N SER A 204 31.71 3.26 -20.88
CA SER A 204 31.27 2.69 -22.17
C SER A 204 29.74 2.69 -22.28
N ALA A 205 29.04 2.19 -21.26
CA ALA A 205 27.59 2.13 -21.21
C ALA A 205 26.93 3.52 -21.31
N SER A 206 27.53 4.55 -20.70
CA SER A 206 27.02 5.92 -20.77
C SER A 206 27.01 6.53 -22.17
N THR A 207 27.71 5.93 -23.14
CA THR A 207 27.67 6.39 -24.54
C THR A 207 26.42 5.93 -25.29
N THR A 208 25.74 4.90 -24.81
CA THR A 208 24.55 4.32 -25.45
C THR A 208 23.32 4.27 -24.57
N VAL A 209 23.48 4.45 -23.25
CA VAL A 209 22.40 4.34 -22.25
C VAL A 209 22.32 5.63 -21.44
N SER A 210 21.10 6.14 -21.26
CA SER A 210 20.82 7.28 -20.38
C SER A 210 20.94 6.89 -18.90
N ILE A 211 22.14 7.04 -18.35
CA ILE A 211 22.43 6.78 -16.93
C ILE A 211 22.29 8.10 -16.16
N TYR A 212 21.29 8.19 -15.29
CA TYR A 212 21.06 9.40 -14.47
C TYR A 212 21.64 9.27 -13.07
N PHE A 213 21.74 8.05 -12.56
CA PHE A 213 22.24 7.78 -11.23
C PHE A 213 23.22 6.62 -11.23
N ILE A 214 24.29 6.77 -10.45
CA ILE A 214 25.22 5.68 -10.13
C ILE A 214 25.35 5.63 -8.62
N SER A 215 25.09 4.47 -8.04
CA SER A 215 25.28 4.23 -6.60
C SER A 215 26.29 3.14 -6.32
N SER A 216 26.86 3.18 -5.12
CA SER A 216 27.72 2.13 -4.59
C SER A 216 27.80 2.27 -3.08
N PRO A 217 27.98 1.16 -2.34
CA PRO A 217 28.31 1.20 -0.93
C PRO A 217 29.82 1.38 -0.67
N GLU A 218 30.68 1.41 -1.70
CA GLU A 218 32.14 1.49 -1.55
C GLU A 218 32.67 2.91 -1.79
N VAL A 219 33.33 3.51 -0.80
CA VAL A 219 33.86 4.89 -0.89
C VAL A 219 34.96 4.99 -1.95
N ASN A 220 35.85 4.01 -2.02
CA ASN A 220 36.95 4.00 -3.00
C ASN A 220 36.46 3.96 -4.45
N PHE A 221 35.28 3.38 -4.73
CA PHE A 221 34.68 3.41 -6.06
C PHE A 221 34.44 4.85 -6.53
N PHE A 222 33.84 5.69 -5.68
CA PHE A 222 33.60 7.10 -6.01
C PHE A 222 34.89 7.87 -6.22
N MET A 223 35.92 7.61 -5.41
CA MET A 223 37.23 8.27 -5.57
C MET A 223 37.88 7.95 -6.92
N LYS A 224 37.69 6.73 -7.43
CA LYS A 224 38.24 6.29 -8.72
C LYS A 224 37.47 6.85 -9.91
N ILE A 225 36.14 6.87 -9.84
CA ILE A 225 35.30 7.31 -10.95
C ILE A 225 35.07 8.83 -10.97
N ALA A 226 35.44 9.54 -9.90
CA ALA A 226 35.36 10.99 -9.79
C ALA A 226 36.01 11.69 -10.99
N GLY A 227 35.26 12.62 -11.61
CA GLY A 227 35.73 13.39 -12.77
C GLY A 227 35.82 12.62 -14.09
N SER A 228 35.44 11.34 -14.11
CA SER A 228 35.41 10.54 -15.35
C SER A 228 34.22 10.88 -16.24
N PHE A 229 33.15 11.42 -15.65
CA PHE A 229 31.99 11.95 -16.37
C PHE A 229 32.07 13.48 -16.53
N GLY A 230 31.53 13.99 -17.63
CA GLY A 230 31.43 15.43 -17.89
C GLY A 230 30.48 16.16 -16.92
N ARG A 231 30.32 17.48 -17.09
CA ARG A 231 29.46 18.32 -16.23
C ARG A 231 28.00 17.87 -16.13
N ASN A 232 27.51 17.17 -17.15
CA ASN A 232 26.15 16.63 -17.22
C ASN A 232 26.15 15.10 -17.01
N GLY A 233 27.12 14.60 -16.24
CA GLY A 233 27.20 13.19 -15.88
C GLY A 233 26.13 12.75 -14.87
N PRO A 234 26.08 11.45 -14.56
CA PRO A 234 25.16 10.90 -13.58
C PRO A 234 25.40 11.48 -12.18
N SER A 235 24.34 11.51 -11.38
CA SER A 235 24.40 11.82 -9.96
C SER A 235 25.00 10.63 -9.20
N PHE A 236 25.96 10.91 -8.32
CA PHE A 236 26.60 9.89 -7.48
C PHE A 236 25.89 9.77 -6.14
N VAL A 237 25.44 8.56 -5.81
CA VAL A 237 24.66 8.29 -4.60
C VAL A 237 25.36 7.25 -3.74
N PHE A 238 25.79 7.64 -2.54
CA PHE A 238 26.43 6.72 -1.60
C PHE A 238 25.38 5.84 -0.91
N GLN A 239 25.48 4.53 -1.06
CA GLN A 239 24.55 3.58 -0.45
C GLN A 239 25.01 3.18 0.94
N PHE A 240 24.18 3.42 1.94
CA PHE A 240 24.39 2.91 3.30
C PHE A 240 23.78 1.51 3.43
N LEU A 241 24.49 0.60 4.10
CA LEU A 241 23.99 -0.71 4.53
C LEU A 241 23.52 -0.63 5.99
N GLU A 242 23.66 -1.68 6.79
CA GLU A 242 23.33 -1.60 8.23
C GLU A 242 24.35 -0.72 8.98
N LYS A 243 23.94 -0.11 10.09
CA LYS A 243 24.77 0.89 10.80
C LYS A 243 26.05 0.30 11.36
N GLU A 244 26.01 -0.97 11.72
CA GLU A 244 27.07 -1.76 12.31
C GLU A 244 27.98 -2.40 11.27
N ASP A 245 27.54 -2.47 10.01
CA ASP A 245 28.35 -2.97 8.90
C ASP A 245 29.51 -2.02 8.62
N PHE A 246 30.64 -2.60 8.20
CA PHE A 246 31.84 -1.85 7.83
C PHE A 246 31.84 -1.52 6.35
N GLU A 247 32.16 -0.27 6.04
CA GLU A 247 32.51 0.10 4.68
C GLU A 247 33.91 -0.46 4.37
N PRO A 248 34.10 -1.19 3.23
CA PRO A 248 35.30 -2.00 3.01
C PRO A 248 36.62 -1.23 2.92
N THR A 249 36.62 0.07 2.66
CA THR A 249 37.81 0.83 2.26
C THR A 249 38.28 1.83 3.32
N THR A 250 37.38 2.28 4.17
CA THR A 250 37.61 3.26 5.23
C THR A 250 37.80 2.63 6.61
N ASN A 251 37.47 1.33 6.76
CA ASN A 251 37.46 0.62 8.03
C ASN A 251 36.60 1.31 9.10
N GLN A 252 35.58 2.04 8.66
CA GLN A 252 34.57 2.67 9.50
C GLN A 252 33.23 1.97 9.28
N THR A 253 32.37 1.99 10.31
CA THR A 253 30.99 1.53 10.12
C THR A 253 30.19 2.56 9.31
N TYR A 254 29.15 2.12 8.60
CA TYR A 254 28.24 3.02 7.91
C TYR A 254 27.59 4.02 8.87
N GLY A 255 27.29 3.63 10.11
CA GLY A 255 26.80 4.55 11.14
C GLY A 255 27.82 5.64 11.52
N SER A 256 29.12 5.32 11.56
CA SER A 256 30.18 6.31 11.78
C SER A 256 30.28 7.28 10.60
N ILE A 257 30.25 6.78 9.36
CA ILE A 257 30.29 7.62 8.16
C ILE A 257 29.09 8.56 8.09
N LEU A 258 27.88 8.07 8.44
CA LEU A 258 26.64 8.85 8.46
C LEU A 258 26.75 10.10 9.35
N SER A 259 27.50 10.01 10.44
CA SER A 259 27.70 11.14 11.36
C SER A 259 28.53 12.29 10.76
N ASN A 260 29.18 12.06 9.62
CA ASN A 260 29.99 13.05 8.90
C ASN A 260 29.49 13.24 7.45
N LEU A 261 28.30 13.80 7.29
CA LEU A 261 27.71 14.08 5.98
C LEU A 261 28.55 15.04 5.12
N THR A 262 29.37 15.91 5.73
CA THR A 262 30.31 16.76 4.99
C THR A 262 31.39 15.95 4.29
N PHE A 263 31.87 14.86 4.91
CA PHE A 263 32.77 13.91 4.25
C PHE A 263 32.06 13.20 3.08
N VAL A 264 30.83 12.72 3.26
CA VAL A 264 30.05 12.09 2.17
C VAL A 264 29.87 13.05 0.99
N LYS A 265 29.60 14.33 1.29
CA LYS A 265 29.41 15.38 0.27
C LYS A 265 30.65 15.63 -0.59
N THR A 266 31.86 15.20 -0.19
CA THR A 266 33.06 15.38 -1.01
C THR A 266 33.07 14.46 -2.25
N PHE A 267 32.28 13.39 -2.26
CA PHE A 267 32.29 12.40 -3.34
C PHE A 267 30.89 12.00 -3.84
N ALA A 268 29.82 12.33 -3.13
CA ALA A 268 28.45 12.02 -3.53
C ALA A 268 27.54 13.28 -3.57
N SER A 269 26.55 13.25 -4.45
CA SER A 269 25.46 14.24 -4.53
C SER A 269 24.22 13.83 -3.73
N GLY A 270 24.10 12.54 -3.38
CA GLY A 270 23.04 12.03 -2.52
C GLY A 270 23.45 10.79 -1.73
N ILE A 271 22.52 10.33 -0.89
CA ILE A 271 22.65 9.12 -0.08
C ILE A 271 21.43 8.22 -0.30
N LEU A 272 21.63 6.91 -0.32
CA LEU A 272 20.57 5.91 -0.29
C LEU A 272 20.65 5.17 1.04
N VAL A 273 19.57 5.21 1.83
CA VAL A 273 19.55 4.63 3.18
C VAL A 273 18.38 3.67 3.39
N PRO A 274 18.52 2.63 4.23
CA PRO A 274 17.37 1.84 4.67
C PRO A 274 16.35 2.70 5.42
N LYS A 275 15.04 2.37 5.30
CA LYS A 275 13.94 3.04 6.03
C LYS A 275 14.24 3.29 7.53
N SER A 276 14.89 2.33 8.18
CA SER A 276 15.24 2.34 9.61
C SER A 276 16.16 3.49 10.03
N TYR A 277 16.90 4.10 9.09
CA TYR A 277 17.74 5.26 9.37
C TYR A 277 16.94 6.54 9.63
N ILE A 278 15.74 6.64 9.04
CA ILE A 278 14.88 7.83 9.11
C ILE A 278 13.75 7.59 10.10
N LEU A 279 13.04 6.46 9.98
CA LEU A 279 11.93 6.06 10.84
C LEU A 279 12.27 4.73 11.51
N PRO A 280 13.02 4.75 12.63
CA PRO A 280 13.40 3.52 13.33
C PRO A 280 12.18 2.87 14.01
N LEU A 281 12.28 1.57 14.23
CA LEU A 281 11.29 0.79 14.98
C LEU A 281 11.84 0.41 16.35
N ASN A 282 10.95 0.27 17.33
CA ASN A 282 11.28 -0.42 18.58
C ASN A 282 11.22 -1.95 18.41
N ASP A 283 11.64 -2.70 19.43
CA ASP A 283 11.63 -4.18 19.43
C ASP A 283 10.23 -4.79 19.24
N LYS A 284 9.17 -4.00 19.42
CA LYS A 284 7.76 -4.39 19.22
C LYS A 284 7.22 -3.98 17.84
N ARG A 285 8.07 -3.50 16.93
CA ARG A 285 7.73 -3.06 15.56
C ARG A 285 6.81 -1.84 15.47
N TYR A 286 6.86 -0.95 16.46
CA TYR A 286 6.21 0.37 16.38
C TYR A 286 7.24 1.45 16.05
N LEU A 287 6.80 2.46 15.32
CA LEU A 287 7.61 3.63 14.95
C LEU A 287 8.09 4.37 16.20
N LEU A 288 9.37 4.68 16.21
CA LEU A 288 9.98 5.68 17.07
C LEU A 288 9.93 7.05 16.38
N PRO A 289 10.21 8.16 17.11
CA PRO A 289 10.36 9.46 16.48
C PRO A 289 11.35 9.43 15.32
N HIS A 290 11.03 10.12 14.23
CA HIS A 290 11.94 10.21 13.09
C HIS A 290 13.26 10.87 13.48
N THR A 291 14.34 10.52 12.79
CA THR A 291 15.65 11.15 12.97
C THR A 291 15.71 12.50 12.25
N SER A 292 16.78 13.26 12.47
CA SER A 292 17.06 14.51 11.73
C SER A 292 17.77 14.28 10.40
N LEU A 293 18.00 13.01 10.00
CA LEU A 293 18.89 12.66 8.90
C LEU A 293 18.52 13.37 7.59
N VAL A 294 17.23 13.44 7.24
CA VAL A 294 16.78 14.05 5.99
C VAL A 294 17.13 15.53 5.98
N GLN A 295 16.79 16.27 7.04
CA GLN A 295 17.08 17.69 7.13
C GLN A 295 18.60 17.97 7.21
N ASP A 296 19.36 17.16 7.93
CA ASP A 296 20.82 17.31 8.05
C ASP A 296 21.52 17.05 6.71
N ALA A 297 21.08 16.04 5.96
CA ALA A 297 21.56 15.75 4.61
C ALA A 297 21.20 16.87 3.63
N HIS A 298 19.96 17.34 3.64
CA HIS A 298 19.54 18.47 2.80
C HIS A 298 20.34 19.74 3.12
N LYS A 299 20.60 20.02 4.40
CA LYS A 299 21.46 21.14 4.82
C LYS A 299 22.90 20.98 4.35
N ALA A 300 23.41 19.76 4.25
CA ALA A 300 24.70 19.45 3.64
C ALA A 300 24.67 19.44 2.09
N GLY A 301 23.49 19.65 1.48
CA GLY A 301 23.30 19.63 0.03
C GLY A 301 23.32 18.22 -0.57
N LEU A 302 22.94 17.21 0.21
CA LEU A 302 22.79 15.81 -0.21
C LEU A 302 21.32 15.47 -0.40
N GLN A 303 20.96 14.89 -1.55
CA GLN A 303 19.65 14.27 -1.74
C GLN A 303 19.56 12.98 -0.91
N VAL A 304 18.36 12.63 -0.44
CA VAL A 304 18.11 11.45 0.38
C VAL A 304 17.12 10.53 -0.33
N TYR A 305 17.60 9.35 -0.67
CA TYR A 305 16.82 8.26 -1.24
C TYR A 305 16.66 7.17 -0.19
N VAL A 306 15.55 6.44 -0.26
CA VAL A 306 15.22 5.43 0.76
C VAL A 306 14.94 4.08 0.13
N SER A 307 15.54 3.02 0.67
CA SER A 307 15.35 1.63 0.24
C SER A 307 14.54 0.82 1.25
N GLY A 308 14.03 -0.34 0.78
CA GLY A 308 13.33 -1.33 1.61
C GLY A 308 11.80 -1.23 1.55
N PHE A 309 11.24 -0.55 0.56
CA PHE A 309 9.80 -0.53 0.35
C PHE A 309 9.33 -1.78 -0.40
N ALA A 310 8.50 -2.56 0.29
CA ALA A 310 7.83 -3.74 -0.23
C ALA A 310 6.45 -3.82 0.42
N ASN A 311 5.43 -4.20 -0.37
CA ASN A 311 4.06 -4.29 0.11
C ASN A 311 3.75 -5.65 0.75
N ASP A 312 4.54 -6.68 0.41
CA ASP A 312 4.36 -8.08 0.78
C ASP A 312 5.20 -8.48 2.00
N VAL A 313 5.41 -7.54 2.91
CA VAL A 313 6.12 -7.75 4.17
C VAL A 313 5.37 -7.07 5.32
N ASP A 314 5.61 -7.55 6.53
CA ASP A 314 5.12 -6.86 7.73
C ASP A 314 5.75 -5.47 7.86
N ILE A 315 4.94 -4.44 7.69
CA ILE A 315 5.30 -3.05 7.99
C ILE A 315 4.99 -2.70 9.45
N ALA A 316 5.38 -1.50 9.90
CA ALA A 316 5.14 -1.07 11.28
C ALA A 316 3.66 -1.11 11.64
N TYR A 317 3.32 -1.53 12.87
CA TYR A 317 1.92 -1.61 13.32
C TYR A 317 1.17 -0.27 13.27
N ASN A 318 1.90 0.85 13.27
CA ASN A 318 1.36 2.19 13.10
C ASN A 318 0.64 2.41 11.76
N TYR A 319 0.97 1.62 10.74
CA TYR A 319 0.39 1.73 9.41
C TYR A 319 -0.79 0.78 9.19
N SER A 320 -1.13 -0.08 10.16
CA SER A 320 -2.25 -1.02 10.02
C SER A 320 -2.21 -1.83 8.72
N SER A 321 -1.01 -2.28 8.34
CA SER A 321 -0.72 -3.00 7.08
C SER A 321 -1.03 -2.24 5.78
N ASP A 322 -1.25 -0.93 5.83
CA ASP A 322 -1.48 -0.09 4.64
C ASP A 322 -0.15 0.44 4.06
N PRO A 323 0.31 -0.05 2.89
CA PRO A 323 1.60 0.33 2.34
C PRO A 323 1.63 1.81 1.94
N VAL A 324 0.55 2.38 1.41
CA VAL A 324 0.49 3.81 1.02
C VAL A 324 0.71 4.71 2.24
N SER A 325 0.21 4.32 3.43
CA SER A 325 0.51 5.06 4.67
C SER A 325 2.00 5.05 5.01
N GLU A 326 2.69 3.94 4.73
CA GLU A 326 4.15 3.87 4.89
C GLU A 326 4.85 4.83 3.93
N TYR A 327 4.57 4.78 2.61
CA TYR A 327 5.20 5.68 1.65
C TYR A 327 4.98 7.16 2.01
N LEU A 328 3.74 7.55 2.33
CA LEU A 328 3.40 8.93 2.73
C LEU A 328 4.18 9.39 3.97
N SER A 329 4.53 8.49 4.89
CA SER A 329 5.32 8.85 6.07
C SER A 329 6.73 9.35 5.75
N PHE A 330 7.26 9.04 4.56
CA PHE A 330 8.60 9.48 4.10
C PHE A 330 8.54 10.70 3.18
N VAL A 331 7.40 10.97 2.53
CA VAL A 331 7.28 12.04 1.53
C VAL A 331 6.34 13.18 1.91
N ASP A 332 5.35 12.95 2.76
CA ASP A 332 4.31 13.92 3.09
C ASP A 332 3.85 13.80 4.56
N ASN A 333 4.81 13.78 5.48
CA ASN A 333 4.53 13.73 6.93
C ASN A 333 4.44 15.13 7.59
N GLY A 334 4.66 16.20 6.81
CA GLY A 334 4.66 17.59 7.25
C GLY A 334 6.02 18.14 7.75
N ASN A 335 7.00 17.28 8.03
CA ASN A 335 8.30 17.64 8.62
C ASN A 335 9.49 17.52 7.65
N PHE A 336 9.40 16.62 6.67
CA PHE A 336 10.38 16.47 5.58
C PHE A 336 9.74 15.72 4.40
N SER A 337 10.44 15.74 3.26
CA SER A 337 10.20 14.83 2.13
C SER A 337 11.54 14.26 1.68
N VAL A 338 11.65 12.93 1.58
CA VAL A 338 12.81 12.30 0.94
C VAL A 338 12.79 12.58 -0.57
N ASP A 339 13.95 12.60 -1.21
CA ASP A 339 14.10 12.91 -2.63
C ASP A 339 13.73 11.75 -3.56
N GLY A 340 13.58 10.53 -3.03
CA GLY A 340 13.00 9.41 -3.76
C GLY A 340 12.96 8.10 -2.98
N MET A 341 12.22 7.13 -3.53
CA MET A 341 11.93 5.85 -2.88
C MET A 341 12.21 4.70 -3.85
N LEU A 342 13.10 3.79 -3.43
CA LEU A 342 13.41 2.54 -4.11
C LEU A 342 12.44 1.46 -3.63
N SER A 343 11.62 0.96 -4.57
CA SER A 343 10.49 0.09 -4.27
C SER A 343 10.41 -1.09 -5.22
N ASP A 344 9.98 -2.24 -4.68
CA ASP A 344 9.60 -3.44 -5.44
C ASP A 344 8.21 -3.29 -6.10
N PHE A 345 7.41 -2.32 -5.62
CA PHE A 345 6.03 -2.05 -6.00
C PHE A 345 5.90 -0.58 -6.47
N PRO A 346 6.51 -0.20 -7.61
CA PRO A 346 6.59 1.19 -8.06
C PRO A 346 5.22 1.84 -8.29
N LEU A 347 4.17 1.06 -8.56
CA LEU A 347 2.77 1.56 -8.62
C LEU A 347 2.33 2.19 -7.29
N THR A 348 2.67 1.57 -6.15
CA THR A 348 2.27 2.07 -4.81
C THR A 348 3.04 3.34 -4.45
N ALA A 349 4.33 3.39 -4.77
CA ALA A 349 5.13 4.60 -4.62
C ALA A 349 4.56 5.74 -5.50
N SER A 350 4.22 5.43 -6.75
CA SER A 350 3.62 6.38 -7.70
C SER A 350 2.29 6.92 -7.20
N SER A 351 1.37 6.04 -6.80
CA SER A 351 0.06 6.45 -6.30
C SER A 351 0.20 7.29 -5.04
N SER A 352 1.16 6.97 -4.17
CA SER A 352 1.44 7.75 -2.96
C SER A 352 1.83 9.19 -3.29
N ILE A 353 2.68 9.40 -4.30
CA ILE A 353 3.13 10.72 -4.73
C ILE A 353 2.03 11.46 -5.51
N ASP A 354 1.45 10.85 -6.53
CA ASP A 354 0.55 11.53 -7.48
C ASP A 354 -0.89 11.64 -6.98
N CYS A 355 -1.35 10.65 -6.22
CA CYS A 355 -2.77 10.52 -5.89
C CYS A 355 -3.08 10.75 -4.41
N PHE A 356 -2.15 10.50 -3.50
CA PHE A 356 -2.42 10.53 -2.05
C PHE A 356 -1.69 11.63 -1.29
N SER A 357 -0.62 12.21 -1.86
CA SER A 357 0.12 13.28 -1.21
C SER A 357 -0.67 14.59 -1.16
N HIS A 358 -0.43 15.35 -0.11
CA HIS A 358 -1.01 16.65 0.17
C HIS A 358 -2.54 16.64 0.25
N ILE A 359 -3.13 15.48 0.57
CA ILE A 359 -4.57 15.31 0.79
C ILE A 359 -4.85 15.33 2.29
N GLY A 360 -5.47 16.42 2.75
CA GLY A 360 -5.94 16.52 4.12
C GLY A 360 -7.09 15.55 4.41
N ARG A 361 -7.24 15.14 5.68
CA ARG A 361 -8.37 14.30 6.14
C ARG A 361 -9.76 14.88 5.85
N ASN A 362 -9.84 16.20 5.66
CA ASN A 362 -11.06 16.94 5.34
C ASN A 362 -11.16 17.31 3.86
N ALA A 363 -10.33 16.72 2.99
CA ALA A 363 -10.42 16.93 1.55
C ALA A 363 -11.79 16.48 1.02
N THR A 364 -12.21 17.13 -0.07
CA THR A 364 -13.48 16.84 -0.75
C THR A 364 -13.53 15.36 -1.15
N LYS A 365 -14.69 14.73 -0.97
CA LYS A 365 -14.92 13.37 -1.47
C LYS A 365 -15.08 13.43 -2.99
N HIS A 366 -14.32 12.61 -3.70
CA HIS A 366 -14.28 12.55 -5.17
C HIS A 366 -14.89 11.25 -5.72
N VAL A 367 -14.86 10.17 -4.94
CA VAL A 367 -15.47 8.89 -5.29
C VAL A 367 -16.68 8.63 -4.38
N ASP A 368 -17.83 8.35 -4.98
CA ASP A 368 -19.09 8.14 -4.28
C ASP A 368 -19.37 6.63 -4.08
N PHE A 369 -18.93 6.10 -2.94
CA PHE A 369 -19.32 4.78 -2.43
C PHE A 369 -19.39 4.82 -0.90
N LEU A 370 -20.11 3.88 -0.28
CA LEU A 370 -20.26 3.82 1.17
C LEU A 370 -19.10 3.07 1.83
N VAL A 371 -18.42 3.68 2.81
CA VAL A 371 -17.48 2.97 3.69
C VAL A 371 -18.23 2.46 4.90
N ILE A 372 -18.49 1.17 4.93
CA ILE A 372 -19.11 0.46 6.04
C ILE A 372 -18.01 -0.24 6.83
N SER A 373 -17.93 -0.01 8.14
CA SER A 373 -17.02 -0.79 8.98
C SER A 373 -17.46 -2.26 9.04
N LYS A 374 -16.55 -3.16 9.44
CA LYS A 374 -16.87 -4.52 9.86
C LYS A 374 -16.53 -4.66 11.33
N ASN A 375 -17.53 -4.62 12.18
CA ASN A 375 -17.43 -4.59 13.65
C ASN A 375 -16.55 -3.44 14.17
N GLY A 376 -16.61 -2.27 13.53
CA GLY A 376 -15.71 -1.14 13.78
C GLY A 376 -14.36 -1.26 13.03
N ALA A 377 -13.30 -0.65 13.56
CA ALA A 377 -11.93 -0.80 13.05
C ALA A 377 -11.30 -2.10 13.60
N SER A 378 -11.91 -3.25 13.28
CA SER A 378 -11.56 -4.56 13.83
C SER A 378 -10.19 -5.09 13.39
N GLY A 379 -9.58 -4.44 12.39
CA GLY A 379 -8.19 -4.63 12.00
C GLY A 379 -7.17 -4.12 13.04
N ASP A 380 -7.58 -3.15 13.87
CA ASP A 380 -6.71 -2.48 14.84
C ASP A 380 -7.10 -2.75 16.30
N TYR A 381 -8.37 -3.04 16.55
CA TYR A 381 -8.95 -3.26 17.89
C TYR A 381 -9.81 -4.53 17.91
N PRO A 382 -10.05 -5.13 19.09
CA PRO A 382 -11.12 -6.11 19.25
C PRO A 382 -12.44 -5.56 18.71
N GLY A 383 -13.06 -6.29 17.78
CA GLY A 383 -14.28 -5.87 17.12
C GLY A 383 -15.44 -5.69 18.10
N CYS A 384 -16.43 -4.88 17.71
CA CYS A 384 -17.62 -4.55 18.50
C CYS A 384 -17.33 -3.85 19.85
N THR A 385 -16.14 -3.26 20.01
CA THR A 385 -15.80 -2.46 21.20
C THR A 385 -16.01 -0.97 20.99
N ASP A 386 -16.17 -0.23 22.08
CA ASP A 386 -16.15 1.23 22.10
C ASP A 386 -14.98 1.83 21.30
N LEU A 387 -13.75 1.37 21.56
CA LEU A 387 -12.56 1.86 20.85
C LEU A 387 -12.55 1.51 19.36
N ALA A 388 -13.02 0.32 18.98
CA ALA A 388 -13.11 -0.07 17.57
C ALA A 388 -14.08 0.85 16.81
N TYR A 389 -15.22 1.18 17.41
CA TYR A 389 -16.21 2.07 16.79
C TYR A 389 -15.77 3.53 16.76
N GLU A 390 -15.22 4.03 17.86
CA GLU A 390 -14.63 5.38 17.92
C GLU A 390 -13.55 5.55 16.85
N ASN A 391 -12.67 4.55 16.69
CA ASN A 391 -11.63 4.59 15.68
C ASN A 391 -12.20 4.52 14.25
N ALA A 392 -13.22 3.67 14.00
CA ALA A 392 -13.89 3.62 12.69
C ALA A 392 -14.51 4.98 12.30
N ILE A 393 -15.18 5.66 13.24
CA ILE A 393 -15.75 6.99 13.02
C ILE A 393 -14.63 8.00 12.72
N LYS A 394 -13.55 7.97 13.51
CA LYS A 394 -12.38 8.85 13.34
C LYS A 394 -11.69 8.64 12.00
N ASP A 395 -11.62 7.40 11.54
CA ASP A 395 -10.98 7.02 10.28
C ASP A 395 -11.84 7.35 9.06
N GLY A 396 -13.11 7.67 9.26
CA GLY A 396 -14.01 8.21 8.26
C GLY A 396 -14.97 7.19 7.66
N ALA A 397 -15.34 6.15 8.41
CA ALA A 397 -16.48 5.31 8.07
C ALA A 397 -17.73 6.19 7.87
N ASP A 398 -18.50 5.93 6.80
CA ASP A 398 -19.80 6.56 6.61
C ASP A 398 -20.88 5.81 7.42
N VAL A 399 -20.68 4.51 7.62
CA VAL A 399 -21.56 3.63 8.40
C VAL A 399 -20.73 2.76 9.32
N ILE A 400 -21.17 2.65 10.58
CA ILE A 400 -20.68 1.62 11.49
C ILE A 400 -21.71 0.50 11.64
N ASP A 401 -21.22 -0.72 11.79
CA ASP A 401 -22.05 -1.93 11.85
C ASP A 401 -22.05 -2.58 13.23
N CYS A 402 -23.15 -3.22 13.60
CA CYS A 402 -23.27 -4.02 14.82
C CYS A 402 -23.86 -5.37 14.47
N SER A 403 -23.07 -6.43 14.63
CA SER A 403 -23.54 -7.81 14.60
C SER A 403 -24.21 -8.10 15.94
N VAL A 404 -25.54 -8.17 15.97
CA VAL A 404 -26.31 -8.27 17.21
C VAL A 404 -26.33 -9.71 17.70
N GLN A 405 -25.95 -9.89 18.96
CA GLN A 405 -26.14 -11.11 19.74
C GLN A 405 -27.02 -10.82 20.96
N MET A 406 -27.57 -11.89 21.56
CA MET A 406 -28.41 -11.81 22.74
C MET A 406 -27.70 -12.43 23.95
N SER A 407 -27.75 -11.74 25.09
CA SER A 407 -27.43 -12.33 26.39
C SER A 407 -28.58 -13.19 26.93
N SER A 408 -28.32 -14.00 27.95
CA SER A 408 -29.33 -14.87 28.56
C SER A 408 -30.48 -14.11 29.25
N ASP A 409 -30.22 -12.88 29.69
CA ASP A 409 -31.19 -11.95 30.27
C ASP A 409 -31.87 -11.03 29.25
N GLY A 410 -31.71 -11.32 27.94
CA GLY A 410 -32.47 -10.67 26.87
C GLY A 410 -31.94 -9.30 26.44
N ILE A 411 -30.69 -8.96 26.77
CA ILE A 411 -30.09 -7.68 26.36
C ILE A 411 -29.38 -7.87 25.00
N PRO A 412 -29.73 -7.08 23.97
CA PRO A 412 -29.03 -7.09 22.69
C PRO A 412 -27.71 -6.32 22.77
N PHE A 413 -26.65 -6.88 22.20
CA PHE A 413 -25.31 -6.27 22.20
C PHE A 413 -24.53 -6.61 20.93
N CYS A 414 -23.48 -5.84 20.65
CA CYS A 414 -22.63 -6.05 19.48
C CYS A 414 -21.55 -7.09 19.77
N SER A 415 -21.48 -8.15 18.96
CA SER A 415 -20.39 -9.13 18.96
C SER A 415 -20.30 -9.80 17.59
N SER A 416 -19.08 -9.92 17.06
CA SER A 416 -18.84 -10.50 15.73
C SER A 416 -19.04 -12.03 15.66
N SER A 417 -19.20 -12.69 16.80
CA SER A 417 -19.54 -14.12 16.91
C SER A 417 -20.54 -14.34 18.05
N ILE A 418 -21.37 -15.37 17.88
CA ILE A 418 -22.25 -15.91 18.92
C ILE A 418 -21.49 -16.78 19.93
N ASP A 419 -20.27 -17.25 19.57
CA ASP A 419 -19.36 -17.95 20.48
C ASP A 419 -18.32 -16.95 21.03
N LEU A 420 -18.37 -16.71 22.34
CA LEU A 420 -17.53 -15.70 23.00
C LEU A 420 -16.04 -16.06 22.99
N LYS A 421 -15.67 -17.32 22.68
CA LYS A 421 -14.26 -17.70 22.53
C LYS A 421 -13.59 -17.00 21.35
N ASP A 422 -14.36 -16.62 20.33
CA ASP A 422 -13.82 -16.02 19.11
C ASP A 422 -13.55 -14.52 19.27
N THR A 423 -14.20 -13.89 20.27
CA THR A 423 -14.20 -12.42 20.44
C THR A 423 -13.69 -11.97 21.79
N THR A 424 -13.44 -12.89 22.73
CA THR A 424 -13.04 -12.56 24.11
C THR A 424 -12.07 -13.59 24.70
N MET A 425 -11.48 -13.23 25.84
CA MET A 425 -10.67 -14.13 26.65
C MET A 425 -11.50 -15.04 27.58
N VAL A 426 -12.77 -15.34 27.25
CA VAL A 426 -13.70 -16.08 28.12
C VAL A 426 -13.15 -17.44 28.58
N VAL A 427 -12.30 -18.07 27.76
CA VAL A 427 -11.65 -19.36 28.09
C VAL A 427 -10.72 -19.26 29.30
N GLN A 428 -10.24 -18.06 29.65
CA GLN A 428 -9.40 -17.80 30.82
C GLN A 428 -10.20 -17.48 32.09
N THR A 429 -11.53 -17.56 32.00
CA THR A 429 -12.45 -17.26 33.10
C THR A 429 -13.12 -18.54 33.63
N PRO A 430 -13.81 -18.49 34.78
CA PRO A 430 -14.63 -19.61 35.26
C PRO A 430 -15.74 -20.04 34.30
N PHE A 431 -16.15 -19.18 33.35
CA PHE A 431 -17.18 -19.50 32.34
C PHE A 431 -16.73 -20.54 31.32
N SER A 432 -15.43 -20.86 31.23
CA SER A 432 -14.91 -22.00 30.47
C SER A 432 -15.64 -23.32 30.78
N LYS A 433 -16.12 -23.49 32.01
CA LYS A 433 -16.89 -24.66 32.45
C LYS A 433 -18.34 -24.69 31.96
N ARG A 434 -18.84 -23.57 31.40
CA ARG A 434 -20.18 -23.45 30.82
C ARG A 434 -20.18 -23.69 29.29
N SER A 435 -19.12 -24.31 28.77
CA SER A 435 -19.06 -24.71 27.36
C SER A 435 -20.16 -25.74 27.07
N THR A 436 -20.93 -25.52 26.00
CA THR A 436 -22.00 -26.41 25.55
C THR A 436 -21.90 -26.65 24.04
N THR A 437 -22.44 -27.75 23.54
CA THR A 437 -22.54 -28.00 22.10
C THR A 437 -23.93 -27.62 21.61
N VAL A 438 -23.99 -26.84 20.52
CA VAL A 438 -25.24 -26.43 19.87
C VAL A 438 -25.11 -26.76 18.38
N PRO A 439 -25.53 -27.95 17.94
CA PRO A 439 -25.32 -28.44 16.58
C PRO A 439 -25.86 -27.52 15.48
N GLU A 440 -26.92 -26.75 15.77
CA GLU A 440 -27.49 -25.78 14.83
C GLU A 440 -26.56 -24.58 14.57
N ILE A 441 -25.56 -24.34 15.43
CA ILE A 441 -24.59 -23.24 15.31
C ILE A 441 -23.20 -23.78 15.00
N SER A 442 -22.71 -24.73 15.80
CA SER A 442 -21.38 -25.31 15.65
C SER A 442 -21.32 -26.74 16.18
N PRO A 443 -20.62 -27.65 15.49
CA PRO A 443 -20.41 -29.01 16.00
C PRO A 443 -19.49 -29.04 17.22
N ASN A 444 -18.72 -27.97 17.47
CA ASN A 444 -17.78 -27.89 18.58
C ASN A 444 -18.41 -27.29 19.83
N GLY A 445 -17.91 -27.68 21.00
CA GLY A 445 -18.30 -27.05 22.27
C GLY A 445 -17.91 -25.57 22.29
N GLY A 446 -18.88 -24.69 22.54
CA GLY A 446 -18.74 -23.25 22.52
C GLY A 446 -19.23 -22.58 23.81
N ILE A 447 -18.83 -21.34 24.04
CA ILE A 447 -19.33 -20.52 25.15
C ILE A 447 -20.23 -19.44 24.55
N TYR A 448 -21.51 -19.80 24.38
CA TYR A 448 -22.43 -18.97 23.61
C TYR A 448 -22.93 -17.76 24.40
N THR A 449 -23.20 -16.66 23.69
CA THR A 449 -23.68 -15.40 24.30
C THR A 449 -24.95 -15.58 25.13
N PHE A 450 -25.89 -16.40 24.65
CA PHE A 450 -27.17 -16.66 25.33
C PHE A 450 -27.05 -17.55 26.57
N ASN A 451 -25.84 -18.01 26.94
CA ASN A 451 -25.59 -18.74 28.20
C ASN A 451 -25.13 -17.83 29.34
N LEU A 452 -24.79 -16.57 29.06
CA LEU A 452 -24.28 -15.60 30.03
C LEU A 452 -25.17 -14.36 30.09
N THR A 453 -25.32 -13.79 31.28
CA THR A 453 -26.04 -12.52 31.46
C THR A 453 -25.22 -11.35 30.91
N TRP A 454 -25.86 -10.24 30.55
CA TRP A 454 -25.13 -9.06 30.06
C TRP A 454 -24.05 -8.57 31.04
N PRO A 455 -24.27 -8.49 32.38
CA PRO A 455 -23.21 -8.14 33.32
C PRO A 455 -22.03 -9.12 33.35
N GLU A 456 -22.26 -10.41 33.10
CA GLU A 456 -21.17 -11.40 32.97
C GLU A 456 -20.36 -11.13 31.68
N ILE A 457 -21.04 -10.87 30.56
CA ILE A 457 -20.42 -10.60 29.25
C ILE A 457 -19.64 -9.27 29.26
N GLN A 458 -20.23 -8.23 29.83
CA GLN A 458 -19.64 -6.89 29.88
C GLN A 458 -18.31 -6.85 30.65
N ASN A 459 -18.10 -7.81 31.57
CA ASN A 459 -16.87 -7.96 32.33
C ASN A 459 -15.80 -8.83 31.64
N LEU A 460 -16.11 -9.43 30.49
CA LEU A 460 -15.13 -10.18 29.72
C LEU A 460 -14.11 -9.23 29.08
N THR A 461 -12.86 -9.70 29.01
CA THR A 461 -11.80 -9.00 28.27
C THR A 461 -11.95 -9.31 26.77
N PRO A 462 -12.21 -8.31 25.90
CA PRO A 462 -12.27 -8.52 24.46
C PRO A 462 -10.94 -9.03 23.91
N ALA A 463 -10.97 -9.69 22.76
CA ALA A 463 -9.79 -10.20 22.07
C ALA A 463 -9.85 -9.85 20.59
N ILE A 464 -8.73 -9.35 20.04
CA ILE A 464 -8.62 -9.06 18.60
C ILE A 464 -8.54 -10.37 17.81
N SER A 465 -9.24 -10.42 16.68
CA SER A 465 -9.13 -11.52 15.73
C SER A 465 -7.75 -11.52 15.07
N ASN A 466 -7.21 -12.69 14.74
CA ASN A 466 -5.96 -12.83 14.00
C ASN A 466 -6.14 -13.85 12.87
N PRO A 467 -6.88 -13.50 11.81
CA PRO A 467 -7.27 -14.45 10.76
C PRO A 467 -6.07 -15.05 10.00
N TYR A 468 -4.94 -14.33 9.98
CA TYR A 468 -3.74 -14.68 9.23
C TYR A 468 -2.59 -15.21 10.09
N LYS A 469 -2.89 -15.74 11.28
CA LYS A 469 -1.88 -16.32 12.18
C LYS A 469 -1.06 -17.45 11.54
N VAL A 470 -1.61 -18.15 10.55
CA VAL A 470 -0.89 -19.22 9.82
C VAL A 470 0.29 -18.68 8.98
N TYR A 471 0.29 -17.38 8.69
CA TYR A 471 1.35 -16.65 8.00
C TYR A 471 2.23 -15.86 8.99
N ASP A 472 2.18 -16.20 10.28
CA ASP A 472 2.84 -15.48 11.38
C ASP A 472 2.46 -13.99 11.50
N MET A 473 1.40 -13.56 10.82
CA MET A 473 0.86 -12.21 10.92
C MET A 473 -0.04 -12.08 12.14
N VAL A 474 0.25 -11.08 12.96
CA VAL A 474 -0.51 -10.77 14.18
C VAL A 474 -0.95 -9.31 14.12
N ARG A 475 -2.24 -9.04 14.32
CA ARG A 475 -2.78 -7.68 14.44
C ARG A 475 -2.25 -6.98 15.68
N ASN A 476 -2.46 -5.66 15.74
CA ASN A 476 -1.91 -4.72 16.72
C ASN A 476 -1.76 -5.30 18.15
N PRO A 477 -0.54 -5.74 18.56
CA PRO A 477 -0.34 -6.43 19.83
C PRO A 477 -0.57 -5.57 21.08
N GLU A 478 -0.39 -4.24 20.99
CA GLU A 478 -0.67 -3.30 22.07
C GLU A 478 -2.18 -3.08 22.28
N LYS A 479 -2.99 -3.26 21.24
CA LYS A 479 -4.44 -3.07 21.29
C LYS A 479 -5.23 -4.38 21.35
N ARG A 480 -4.56 -5.53 21.36
CA ARG A 480 -5.16 -6.88 21.28
C ARG A 480 -6.29 -7.20 22.26
N ASN A 481 -6.37 -6.49 23.38
CA ASN A 481 -7.41 -6.66 24.41
C ASN A 481 -8.06 -5.33 24.82
N ALA A 482 -7.90 -4.28 24.02
CA ALA A 482 -8.37 -2.94 24.35
C ALA A 482 -9.88 -2.77 24.08
N GLY A 483 -10.51 -1.88 24.85
CA GLY A 483 -11.92 -1.53 24.71
C GLY A 483 -12.86 -2.43 25.51
N LYS A 484 -14.16 -2.16 25.37
CA LYS A 484 -15.27 -2.89 26.00
C LYS A 484 -16.38 -3.16 25.01
N LEU A 485 -16.96 -4.36 25.05
CA LEU A 485 -18.14 -4.70 24.25
C LEU A 485 -19.30 -3.76 24.60
N MET A 486 -20.05 -3.38 23.57
CA MET A 486 -21.16 -2.42 23.70
C MET A 486 -22.50 -3.12 23.60
N SER A 487 -23.43 -2.76 24.50
CA SER A 487 -24.85 -3.03 24.26
C SER A 487 -25.32 -2.29 23.01
N LEU A 488 -26.38 -2.77 22.37
CA LEU A 488 -26.92 -2.14 21.17
C LEU A 488 -27.35 -0.69 21.45
N SER A 489 -27.90 -0.41 22.64
CA SER A 489 -28.26 0.96 23.06
C SER A 489 -27.04 1.88 23.14
N GLN A 490 -25.92 1.41 23.72
CA GLN A 490 -24.68 2.19 23.79
C GLN A 490 -24.11 2.46 22.39
N PHE A 491 -24.11 1.46 21.50
CA PHE A 491 -23.68 1.61 20.11
C PHE A 491 -24.52 2.66 19.37
N LEU A 492 -25.85 2.58 19.49
CA LEU A 492 -26.76 3.55 18.89
C LEU A 492 -26.59 4.95 19.46
N GLY A 493 -26.30 5.07 20.75
CA GLY A 493 -25.96 6.34 21.40
C GLY A 493 -24.68 6.95 20.85
N LEU A 494 -23.63 6.14 20.66
CA LEU A 494 -22.38 6.56 20.02
C LEU A 494 -22.63 7.07 18.60
N ALA A 495 -23.37 6.30 17.79
CA ALA A 495 -23.70 6.67 16.42
C ALA A 495 -24.51 7.97 16.34
N LYS A 496 -25.47 8.17 17.25
CA LYS A 496 -26.34 9.36 17.30
C LYS A 496 -25.56 10.63 17.64
N ASN A 497 -24.50 10.51 18.43
CA ASN A 497 -23.64 11.62 18.82
C ASN A 497 -22.61 11.99 17.75
N SER A 498 -22.44 11.16 16.71
CA SER A 498 -21.53 11.46 15.61
C SER A 498 -22.20 12.36 14.57
N THR A 499 -21.46 13.36 14.11
CA THR A 499 -21.90 14.24 13.01
C THR A 499 -21.39 13.79 11.65
N THR A 500 -20.54 12.76 11.59
CA THR A 500 -19.91 12.28 10.34
C THR A 500 -20.57 11.04 9.76
N LEU A 501 -21.28 10.27 10.58
CA LEU A 501 -21.97 9.05 10.15
C LEU A 501 -23.24 9.38 9.37
N SER A 502 -23.41 8.71 8.22
CA SER A 502 -24.66 8.72 7.47
C SER A 502 -25.62 7.61 7.90
N GLY A 503 -25.14 6.57 8.59
CA GLY A 503 -26.00 5.47 9.02
C GLY A 503 -25.37 4.47 9.97
N VAL A 504 -26.18 3.50 10.38
CA VAL A 504 -25.79 2.28 11.11
C VAL A 504 -26.30 1.05 10.37
N LEU A 505 -25.52 -0.03 10.39
CA LEU A 505 -25.88 -1.33 9.84
C LEU A 505 -26.03 -2.36 10.96
N ILE A 506 -27.24 -2.85 11.21
CA ILE A 506 -27.52 -3.81 12.28
C ILE A 506 -27.70 -5.19 11.64
N SER A 507 -26.80 -6.12 11.92
CA SER A 507 -26.91 -7.49 11.42
C SER A 507 -27.62 -8.37 12.43
N VAL A 508 -28.61 -9.13 11.97
CA VAL A 508 -29.40 -10.07 12.78
C VAL A 508 -29.37 -11.44 12.12
N ASP A 509 -28.64 -12.36 12.75
CA ASP A 509 -28.53 -13.77 12.34
C ASP A 509 -29.03 -14.67 13.48
N ASN A 510 -29.20 -15.98 13.20
CA ASN A 510 -29.66 -16.99 14.18
C ASN A 510 -31.01 -16.71 14.86
N ALA A 511 -31.85 -15.83 14.29
CA ALA A 511 -33.10 -15.38 14.91
C ALA A 511 -34.08 -16.52 15.20
N ALA A 512 -34.23 -17.48 14.27
CA ALA A 512 -35.10 -18.64 14.47
C ALA A 512 -34.63 -19.51 15.65
N TYR A 513 -33.33 -19.80 15.72
CA TYR A 513 -32.75 -20.56 16.83
C TYR A 513 -32.97 -19.85 18.18
N LEU A 514 -32.64 -18.55 18.25
CA LEU A 514 -32.80 -17.76 19.47
C LEU A 514 -34.27 -17.74 19.94
N ARG A 515 -35.22 -17.56 19.01
CA ARG A 515 -36.66 -17.52 19.33
C ARG A 515 -37.18 -18.89 19.77
N GLU A 516 -36.90 -19.95 19.01
CA GLU A 516 -37.50 -21.26 19.21
C GLU A 516 -36.82 -22.10 20.30
N LYS A 517 -35.50 -21.96 20.46
CA LYS A 517 -34.71 -22.79 21.38
C LYS A 517 -34.32 -22.06 22.66
N GLN A 518 -34.10 -20.76 22.60
CA GLN A 518 -33.67 -19.96 23.76
C GLN A 518 -34.78 -19.05 24.31
N GLY A 519 -35.91 -18.90 23.62
CA GLY A 519 -36.98 -17.99 24.03
C GLY A 519 -36.60 -16.50 23.92
N LEU A 520 -35.56 -16.18 23.13
CA LEU A 520 -35.01 -14.84 22.94
C LEU A 520 -35.41 -14.31 21.55
N ASP A 521 -36.32 -13.34 21.49
CA ASP A 521 -36.73 -12.71 20.23
C ASP A 521 -35.82 -11.53 19.89
N VAL A 522 -34.74 -11.80 19.16
CA VAL A 522 -33.76 -10.78 18.75
C VAL A 522 -34.37 -9.70 17.85
N VAL A 523 -35.34 -10.04 16.99
CA VAL A 523 -36.00 -9.05 16.10
C VAL A 523 -36.76 -8.03 16.95
N LYS A 524 -37.55 -8.53 17.91
CA LYS A 524 -38.28 -7.69 18.85
C LYS A 524 -37.31 -6.82 19.66
N ALA A 525 -36.27 -7.41 20.25
CA ALA A 525 -35.31 -6.69 21.08
C ALA A 525 -34.60 -5.56 20.31
N VAL A 526 -34.22 -5.79 19.04
CA VAL A 526 -33.62 -4.77 18.17
C VAL A 526 -34.60 -3.64 17.86
N LEU A 527 -35.86 -3.96 17.50
CA LEU A 527 -36.90 -2.95 17.22
C LEU A 527 -37.21 -2.08 18.45
N GLU A 528 -37.32 -2.69 19.63
CA GLU A 528 -37.53 -2.00 20.90
C GLU A 528 -36.33 -1.07 21.20
N THR A 529 -35.10 -1.58 21.12
CA THR A 529 -33.89 -0.80 21.40
C THR A 529 -33.72 0.39 20.44
N LEU A 530 -34.02 0.20 19.14
CA LEU A 530 -34.01 1.28 18.15
C LEU A 530 -35.04 2.35 18.48
N THR A 531 -36.25 1.94 18.89
CA THR A 531 -37.32 2.86 19.28
C THR A 531 -36.93 3.68 20.51
N GLU A 532 -36.44 3.01 21.54
CA GLU A 532 -36.01 3.64 22.80
C GLU A 532 -34.80 4.57 22.60
N SER A 533 -33.89 4.22 21.69
CA SER A 533 -32.73 5.07 21.34
C SER A 533 -33.12 6.26 20.43
N GLY A 534 -34.39 6.34 20.03
CA GLY A 534 -34.94 7.41 19.22
C GLY A 534 -34.54 7.33 17.76
N TYR A 535 -34.40 6.12 17.20
CA TYR A 535 -34.20 5.86 15.77
C TYR A 535 -35.52 5.59 15.02
N SER A 536 -36.66 5.87 15.65
CA SER A 536 -37.98 5.75 15.01
C SER A 536 -38.14 6.77 13.87
N ASN A 537 -38.89 6.37 12.84
CA ASN A 537 -39.10 7.12 11.59
C ASN A 537 -39.20 8.64 11.75
N GLY A 538 -38.30 9.37 11.09
CA GLY A 538 -38.35 10.84 10.94
C GLY A 538 -37.70 11.65 12.07
N THR A 539 -37.08 11.01 13.07
CA THR A 539 -36.47 11.71 14.22
C THR A 539 -34.95 11.85 14.16
N THR A 540 -34.26 11.10 13.29
CA THR A 540 -32.80 11.17 13.12
C THR A 540 -32.42 11.36 11.66
N THR A 541 -31.26 11.97 11.42
CA THR A 541 -30.61 12.03 10.11
C THR A 541 -29.83 10.75 9.79
N THR A 542 -29.59 9.90 10.78
CA THR A 542 -28.79 8.67 10.68
C THR A 542 -29.64 7.52 10.15
N LYS A 543 -29.33 7.03 8.95
CA LYS A 543 -30.04 5.91 8.30
C LYS A 543 -29.85 4.62 9.10
N VAL A 544 -30.91 3.83 9.26
CA VAL A 544 -30.83 2.47 9.83
C VAL A 544 -30.97 1.46 8.71
N MET A 545 -29.98 0.58 8.61
CA MET A 545 -29.96 -0.55 7.70
C MET A 545 -29.99 -1.85 8.51
N ILE A 546 -30.87 -2.78 8.16
CA ILE A 546 -30.99 -4.08 8.79
C ILE A 546 -30.47 -5.15 7.85
N GLN A 547 -29.43 -5.86 8.24
CA GLN A 547 -28.81 -6.92 7.47
C GLN A 547 -29.17 -8.30 8.01
N SER A 548 -29.41 -9.26 7.13
CA SER A 548 -29.53 -10.67 7.50
C SER A 548 -29.24 -11.57 6.31
N THR A 549 -28.80 -12.79 6.60
CA THR A 549 -28.74 -13.90 5.63
C THR A 549 -30.09 -14.60 5.46
N ASN A 550 -31.08 -14.28 6.30
CA ASN A 550 -32.40 -14.90 6.29
C ASN A 550 -33.46 -13.92 5.79
N SER A 551 -34.11 -14.24 4.67
CA SER A 551 -35.16 -13.39 4.08
C SER A 551 -36.36 -13.21 5.02
N SER A 552 -36.71 -14.22 5.83
CA SER A 552 -37.78 -14.15 6.82
C SER A 552 -37.52 -13.08 7.89
N VAL A 553 -36.28 -12.94 8.36
CA VAL A 553 -35.87 -11.89 9.30
C VAL A 553 -36.07 -10.51 8.67
N LEU A 554 -35.65 -10.33 7.42
CA LEU A 554 -35.82 -9.06 6.71
C LEU A 554 -37.30 -8.72 6.48
N VAL A 555 -38.13 -9.71 6.17
CA VAL A 555 -39.60 -9.54 6.08
C VAL A 555 -40.20 -9.12 7.43
N ASP A 556 -39.79 -9.75 8.54
CA ASP A 556 -40.24 -9.40 9.89
C ASP A 556 -39.95 -7.92 10.22
N PHE A 557 -38.74 -7.44 9.91
CA PHE A 557 -38.37 -6.03 10.09
C PHE A 557 -39.13 -5.09 9.16
N LYS A 558 -39.29 -5.47 7.89
CA LYS A 558 -39.99 -4.66 6.87
C LYS A 558 -41.48 -4.49 7.19
N ASN A 559 -42.11 -5.47 7.83
CA ASN A 559 -43.51 -5.39 8.25
C ASN A 559 -43.72 -4.47 9.47
N GLN A 560 -42.67 -4.25 10.27
CA GLN A 560 -42.75 -3.54 11.55
C GLN A 560 -42.03 -2.18 11.54
N SER A 561 -41.29 -1.85 10.49
CA SER A 561 -40.47 -0.64 10.40
C SER A 561 -40.35 -0.12 8.97
N LYS A 562 -39.71 1.04 8.77
CA LYS A 562 -39.32 1.54 7.45
C LYS A 562 -37.80 1.57 7.26
N TYR A 563 -37.09 0.79 8.06
CA TYR A 563 -35.64 0.67 7.93
C TYR A 563 -35.30 0.03 6.59
N GLU A 564 -34.14 0.38 6.05
CA GLU A 564 -33.65 -0.25 4.83
C GLU A 564 -33.25 -1.68 5.15
N THR A 565 -33.70 -2.66 4.36
CA THR A 565 -33.31 -4.05 4.53
C THR A 565 -32.19 -4.43 3.56
N VAL A 566 -31.19 -5.17 4.04
CA VAL A 566 -29.99 -5.53 3.29
C VAL A 566 -29.83 -7.05 3.33
N TYR A 567 -29.87 -7.70 2.18
CA TYR A 567 -29.71 -9.15 2.10
C TYR A 567 -28.24 -9.52 1.93
N ARG A 568 -27.70 -10.31 2.87
CA ARG A 568 -26.31 -10.79 2.80
C ARG A 568 -26.28 -12.18 2.18
N ILE A 569 -25.71 -12.29 1.00
CA ILE A 569 -25.51 -13.56 0.30
C ILE A 569 -24.15 -14.13 0.75
N GLU A 570 -24.20 -15.16 1.59
CA GLU A 570 -22.97 -15.81 2.09
C GLU A 570 -22.27 -16.63 1.01
N GLU A 571 -23.07 -17.28 0.16
CA GLU A 571 -22.56 -18.14 -0.90
C GLU A 571 -21.83 -17.34 -1.98
N THR A 572 -20.79 -17.96 -2.55
CA THR A 572 -20.13 -17.40 -3.73
C THR A 572 -21.00 -17.64 -4.96
N ILE A 573 -21.47 -16.57 -5.57
CA ILE A 573 -22.30 -16.62 -6.78
C ILE A 573 -21.50 -16.17 -8.00
N ARG A 574 -21.75 -16.83 -9.14
CA ARG A 574 -21.11 -16.50 -10.43
C ARG A 574 -22.04 -15.79 -11.41
N ASP A 575 -23.33 -15.91 -11.19
CA ASP A 575 -24.42 -15.26 -11.92
C ASP A 575 -25.64 -15.20 -11.00
N ILE A 576 -26.65 -14.43 -11.39
CA ILE A 576 -27.92 -14.30 -10.67
C ILE A 576 -29.07 -14.14 -11.67
N SER A 577 -30.12 -14.95 -11.55
CA SER A 577 -31.27 -14.89 -12.47
C SER A 577 -32.20 -13.71 -12.18
N ASP A 578 -32.92 -13.24 -13.20
CA ASP A 578 -33.89 -12.15 -13.03
C ASP A 578 -35.00 -12.52 -12.03
N SER A 579 -35.42 -13.79 -12.00
CA SER A 579 -36.39 -14.29 -11.02
C SER A 579 -35.87 -14.17 -9.59
N ALA A 580 -34.59 -14.50 -9.36
CA ALA A 580 -33.97 -14.37 -8.04
C ALA A 580 -33.87 -12.90 -7.62
N ILE A 581 -33.53 -12.00 -8.55
CA ILE A 581 -33.50 -10.55 -8.28
C ILE A 581 -34.89 -10.03 -7.89
N GLU A 582 -35.94 -10.43 -8.61
CA GLU A 582 -37.32 -10.02 -8.29
C GLU A 582 -37.79 -10.61 -6.95
N ASP A 583 -37.35 -11.81 -6.58
CA ASP A 583 -37.61 -12.36 -5.25
C ASP A 583 -36.87 -11.57 -4.15
N ILE A 584 -35.60 -11.22 -4.36
CA ILE A 584 -34.81 -10.40 -3.41
C ILE A 584 -35.48 -9.04 -3.16
N LYS A 585 -35.97 -8.37 -4.21
CA LYS A 585 -36.64 -7.05 -4.11
C LYS A 585 -37.89 -7.06 -3.23
N LYS A 586 -38.51 -8.24 -3.02
CA LYS A 586 -39.67 -8.36 -2.12
C LYS A 586 -39.29 -8.07 -0.68
N PHE A 587 -38.08 -8.41 -0.25
CA PHE A 587 -37.66 -8.33 1.14
C PHE A 587 -36.42 -7.48 1.40
N ALA A 588 -35.63 -7.13 0.38
CA ALA A 588 -34.41 -6.34 0.51
C ALA A 588 -34.40 -5.08 -0.37
N ASN A 589 -33.74 -4.04 0.11
CA ASN A 589 -33.44 -2.80 -0.60
C ASN A 589 -32.02 -2.77 -1.17
N ALA A 590 -31.09 -3.51 -0.58
CA ALA A 590 -29.70 -3.62 -1.03
C ALA A 590 -29.17 -5.05 -0.78
N VAL A 591 -28.01 -5.36 -1.37
CA VAL A 591 -27.39 -6.69 -1.28
C VAL A 591 -25.94 -6.57 -0.84
N VAL A 592 -25.51 -7.48 0.02
CA VAL A 592 -24.10 -7.70 0.36
C VAL A 592 -23.63 -9.00 -0.25
N ILE A 593 -22.50 -8.97 -0.95
CA ILE A 593 -21.87 -10.15 -1.57
C ILE A 593 -20.38 -10.22 -1.22
N ASN A 594 -19.80 -11.41 -1.33
CA ASN A 594 -18.37 -11.59 -1.11
C ASN A 594 -17.52 -11.12 -2.32
N LYS A 595 -16.24 -10.79 -2.07
CA LYS A 595 -15.25 -10.37 -3.08
C LYS A 595 -15.17 -11.31 -4.29
N VAL A 596 -15.22 -12.62 -4.05
CA VAL A 596 -15.07 -13.67 -5.07
C VAL A 596 -16.29 -13.76 -6.00
N SER A 597 -17.45 -13.26 -5.57
CA SER A 597 -18.65 -13.16 -6.40
C SER A 597 -18.56 -12.03 -7.43
N VAL A 598 -17.65 -11.07 -7.25
CA VAL A 598 -17.39 -9.99 -8.20
C VAL A 598 -16.20 -10.34 -9.10
N PHE A 599 -15.05 -10.60 -8.47
CA PHE A 599 -13.83 -11.03 -9.14
C PHE A 599 -13.47 -12.42 -8.64
N PRO A 600 -13.85 -13.47 -9.39
CA PRO A 600 -13.36 -14.82 -9.16
C PRO A 600 -11.83 -14.83 -9.14
N ASN A 601 -11.23 -15.74 -8.37
CA ASN A 601 -9.79 -16.00 -8.44
C ASN A 601 -9.48 -17.49 -8.58
N SER A 602 -8.31 -17.78 -9.13
CA SER A 602 -7.71 -19.12 -9.27
C SER A 602 -6.22 -18.97 -8.97
N ASP A 603 -5.65 -19.84 -8.13
CA ASP A 603 -4.26 -19.73 -7.68
C ASP A 603 -3.87 -18.33 -7.16
N SER A 604 -4.81 -17.65 -6.50
CA SER A 604 -4.66 -16.26 -6.02
C SER A 604 -4.46 -15.20 -7.10
N PHE A 605 -4.80 -15.50 -8.36
CA PHE A 605 -4.93 -14.52 -9.44
C PHE A 605 -6.40 -14.31 -9.82
N LEU A 606 -6.76 -13.08 -10.14
CA LEU A 606 -8.11 -12.76 -10.59
C LEU A 606 -8.38 -13.39 -11.96
N SER A 607 -9.60 -13.84 -12.17
CA SER A 607 -10.11 -14.21 -13.49
C SER A 607 -11.17 -13.21 -13.94
N LYS A 608 -11.94 -13.56 -14.98
CA LYS A 608 -12.92 -12.65 -15.58
C LYS A 608 -13.98 -12.25 -14.54
N HIS A 609 -14.19 -10.95 -14.38
CA HIS A 609 -15.23 -10.43 -13.49
C HIS A 609 -16.62 -10.92 -13.90
N THR A 610 -17.47 -11.14 -12.91
CA THR A 610 -18.85 -11.62 -13.13
C THR A 610 -19.76 -10.46 -13.53
N ASN A 611 -20.95 -10.77 -14.05
CA ASN A 611 -22.00 -9.79 -14.32
C ASN A 611 -22.94 -9.57 -13.11
N VAL A 612 -22.64 -10.14 -11.93
CA VAL A 612 -23.53 -10.12 -10.76
C VAL A 612 -23.83 -8.69 -10.31
N VAL A 613 -22.79 -7.87 -10.14
CA VAL A 613 -22.93 -6.46 -9.72
C VAL A 613 -23.75 -5.67 -10.74
N GLU A 614 -23.42 -5.81 -12.03
CA GLU A 614 -24.11 -5.13 -13.12
C GLU A 614 -25.62 -5.47 -13.14
N ARG A 615 -25.97 -6.76 -12.99
CA ARG A 615 -27.38 -7.21 -12.99
C ARG A 615 -28.16 -6.70 -11.78
N LEU A 616 -27.57 -6.75 -10.59
CA LEU A 616 -28.19 -6.23 -9.37
C LEU A 616 -28.43 -4.71 -9.48
N GLN A 617 -27.44 -3.96 -9.96
CA GLN A 617 -27.55 -2.50 -10.11
C GLN A 617 -28.54 -2.08 -11.20
N LYS A 618 -28.60 -2.78 -12.33
CA LYS A 618 -29.63 -2.55 -13.37
C LYS A 618 -31.05 -2.70 -12.82
N SER A 619 -31.21 -3.52 -11.79
CA SER A 619 -32.48 -3.73 -11.08
C SER A 619 -32.67 -2.81 -9.86
N GLN A 620 -31.85 -1.77 -9.73
CA GLN A 620 -31.87 -0.77 -8.65
C GLN A 620 -31.60 -1.34 -7.26
N LEU A 621 -30.83 -2.42 -7.15
CA LEU A 621 -30.30 -2.93 -5.88
C LEU A 621 -28.85 -2.44 -5.72
N PRO A 622 -28.57 -1.55 -4.75
CA PRO A 622 -27.20 -1.22 -4.38
C PRO A 622 -26.46 -2.46 -3.90
N VAL A 623 -25.18 -2.57 -4.27
CA VAL A 623 -24.31 -3.70 -3.94
C VAL A 623 -23.17 -3.24 -3.04
N TYR A 624 -23.12 -3.83 -1.85
CA TYR A 624 -21.98 -3.70 -0.93
C TYR A 624 -21.13 -4.97 -0.99
N VAL A 625 -19.82 -4.83 -0.95
CA VAL A 625 -18.90 -5.97 -1.05
C VAL A 625 -18.11 -6.15 0.23
N GLU A 626 -18.07 -7.40 0.73
CA GLU A 626 -17.26 -7.80 1.88
C GLU A 626 -16.24 -8.91 1.49
N LEU A 627 -15.10 -9.07 2.15
CA LEU A 627 -14.51 -8.25 3.20
C LEU A 627 -13.20 -7.64 2.69
N PHE A 628 -13.03 -6.33 2.85
CA PHE A 628 -11.77 -5.65 2.50
C PHE A 628 -10.84 -5.56 3.69
N GLN A 629 -9.58 -5.96 3.48
CA GLN A 629 -8.55 -6.14 4.50
C GLN A 629 -7.20 -5.60 4.00
N ASN A 630 -6.41 -5.02 4.91
CA ASN A 630 -5.12 -4.43 4.57
C ASN A 630 -3.99 -5.48 4.53
N GLU A 631 -4.13 -6.57 5.28
CA GLU A 631 -3.10 -7.61 5.33
C GLU A 631 -2.86 -8.19 3.91
N PHE A 632 -1.61 -8.14 3.44
CA PHE A 632 -1.28 -8.48 2.04
C PHE A 632 -1.65 -9.91 1.63
N VAL A 633 -1.67 -10.85 2.57
CA VAL A 633 -2.09 -12.24 2.35
C VAL A 633 -3.61 -12.40 2.13
N ALA A 634 -4.41 -11.35 2.39
CA ALA A 634 -5.86 -11.33 2.17
C ALA A 634 -6.25 -11.09 0.71
N GLN A 635 -5.28 -10.78 -0.14
CA GLN A 635 -5.46 -10.21 -1.47
C GLN A 635 -4.95 -11.15 -2.56
N ALA A 636 -5.57 -11.09 -3.73
CA ALA A 636 -5.00 -11.68 -4.94
C ALA A 636 -3.72 -10.95 -5.35
N TYR A 637 -2.81 -11.65 -6.04
CA TYR A 637 -1.55 -11.06 -6.51
C TYR A 637 -1.75 -9.88 -7.48
N ASP A 638 -2.88 -9.82 -8.19
CA ASP A 638 -3.27 -8.72 -9.07
C ASP A 638 -3.46 -7.38 -8.34
N PHE A 639 -3.65 -7.41 -7.01
CA PHE A 639 -3.74 -6.20 -6.20
C PHE A 639 -2.38 -5.75 -5.67
N PHE A 640 -1.31 -6.49 -5.98
CA PHE A 640 0.07 -6.13 -5.67
C PHE A 640 0.30 -5.85 -4.18
N ALA A 641 -0.40 -6.59 -3.31
CA ALA A 641 -0.38 -6.39 -1.87
C ALA A 641 -0.76 -4.96 -1.42
N ASP A 642 -1.50 -4.22 -2.26
CA ASP A 642 -2.02 -2.88 -1.96
C ASP A 642 -3.54 -2.90 -1.88
N ALA A 643 -4.06 -2.76 -0.66
CA ALA A 643 -5.50 -2.68 -0.39
C ALA A 643 -6.19 -1.52 -1.12
N THR A 644 -5.45 -0.47 -1.44
CA THR A 644 -5.96 0.67 -2.19
C THR A 644 -6.17 0.31 -3.67
N VAL A 645 -5.29 -0.52 -4.25
CA VAL A 645 -5.47 -1.09 -5.60
C VAL A 645 -6.67 -2.03 -5.64
N GLU A 646 -6.86 -2.85 -4.59
CA GLU A 646 -8.05 -3.68 -4.46
C GLU A 646 -9.33 -2.82 -4.43
N ILE A 647 -9.41 -1.82 -3.55
CA ILE A 647 -10.57 -0.92 -3.46
C ILE A 647 -10.82 -0.20 -4.79
N ASN A 648 -9.77 0.28 -5.47
CA ASN A 648 -9.91 0.88 -6.79
C ASN A 648 -10.49 -0.09 -7.82
N THR A 649 -10.03 -1.34 -7.84
CA THR A 649 -10.52 -2.35 -8.79
C THR A 649 -12.01 -2.64 -8.61
N TYR A 650 -12.49 -2.71 -7.36
CA TYR A 650 -13.91 -2.94 -7.11
C TYR A 650 -14.77 -1.69 -7.34
N THR A 651 -14.29 -0.51 -6.93
CA THR A 651 -15.07 0.73 -7.05
C THR A 651 -15.10 1.27 -8.48
N TYR A 652 -13.97 1.28 -9.19
CA TYR A 652 -13.92 1.76 -10.58
C TYR A 652 -14.20 0.64 -11.57
N GLY A 653 -13.61 -0.54 -11.36
CA GLY A 653 -13.72 -1.67 -12.30
C GLY A 653 -15.08 -2.37 -12.25
N ALA A 654 -15.67 -2.55 -11.06
CA ALA A 654 -16.98 -3.19 -10.89
C ALA A 654 -18.10 -2.21 -10.50
N SER A 655 -17.80 -0.93 -10.28
CA SER A 655 -18.78 0.11 -9.95
C SER A 655 -19.61 -0.17 -8.69
N ILE A 656 -19.05 -0.86 -7.68
CA ILE A 656 -19.78 -1.22 -6.45
C ILE A 656 -20.27 0.03 -5.68
N ASN A 657 -21.35 -0.11 -4.91
CA ASN A 657 -21.93 1.01 -4.17
C ASN A 657 -21.32 1.23 -2.77
N GLY A 658 -20.59 0.24 -2.24
CA GLY A 658 -19.96 0.36 -0.94
C GLY A 658 -19.05 -0.82 -0.59
N THR A 659 -18.08 -0.56 0.28
CA THR A 659 -17.16 -1.57 0.83
C THR A 659 -17.52 -1.83 2.28
N ILE A 660 -17.47 -3.10 2.69
CA ILE A 660 -17.43 -3.50 4.10
C ILE A 660 -15.98 -3.86 4.42
N THR A 661 -15.38 -3.15 5.38
CA THR A 661 -13.93 -3.24 5.67
C THR A 661 -13.62 -3.24 7.16
N GLU A 662 -12.58 -3.98 7.53
CA GLU A 662 -11.99 -3.94 8.88
C GLU A 662 -11.05 -2.75 9.08
N PHE A 663 -10.69 -2.03 8.00
CA PHE A 663 -9.76 -0.90 7.99
C PHE A 663 -10.41 0.34 7.32
N PRO A 664 -11.32 1.04 8.02
CA PRO A 664 -12.06 2.17 7.43
C PRO A 664 -11.16 3.29 6.90
N PHE A 665 -9.97 3.48 7.50
CA PHE A 665 -9.03 4.52 7.09
C PHE A 665 -8.60 4.39 5.62
N THR A 666 -8.25 3.18 5.18
CA THR A 666 -7.81 2.91 3.81
C THR A 666 -8.90 3.29 2.81
N ALA A 667 -10.13 2.80 3.03
CA ALA A 667 -11.26 3.07 2.14
C ALA A 667 -11.69 4.54 2.16
N ALA A 668 -11.72 5.17 3.33
CA ALA A 668 -12.06 6.58 3.47
C ALA A 668 -10.98 7.52 2.87
N ARG A 669 -9.70 7.14 2.93
CA ARG A 669 -8.62 7.88 2.24
C ARG A 669 -8.81 7.79 0.73
N TYR A 670 -9.08 6.60 0.20
CA TYR A 670 -9.34 6.42 -1.23
C TYR A 670 -10.52 7.27 -1.74
N LYS A 671 -11.59 7.46 -0.96
CA LYS A 671 -12.71 8.36 -1.33
C LYS A 671 -12.31 9.81 -1.59
N ARG A 672 -11.22 10.27 -0.98
CA ARG A 672 -10.79 11.67 -1.01
C ARG A 672 -9.77 11.96 -2.10
N THR A 673 -9.36 10.96 -2.89
CA THR A 673 -8.39 11.18 -3.95
C THR A 673 -9.04 11.90 -5.14
N PRO A 674 -8.57 13.11 -5.51
CA PRO A 674 -9.05 13.82 -6.70
C PRO A 674 -8.76 13.05 -7.98
N SER A 675 -7.76 12.18 -7.92
CA SER A 675 -7.41 11.22 -8.94
C SER A 675 -8.35 10.02 -8.86
N THR A 676 -9.04 9.72 -9.95
CA THR A 676 -9.22 8.31 -10.28
C THR A 676 -7.81 7.72 -10.34
N ILE A 677 -7.52 6.66 -9.60
CA ILE A 677 -6.29 5.85 -9.78
C ILE A 677 -6.18 5.32 -11.25
N ALA A 678 -7.16 5.66 -12.11
CA ALA A 678 -7.26 5.47 -13.55
C ALA A 678 -7.48 6.76 -14.40
N GLN A 679 -6.75 7.86 -14.18
CA GLN A 679 -6.59 8.91 -15.21
C GLN A 679 -5.11 9.21 -15.47
N ALA A 680 -4.46 8.30 -16.18
CA ALA A 680 -3.35 8.65 -17.08
C ALA A 680 -3.95 9.21 -18.40
N PRO A 681 -3.20 9.99 -19.19
CA PRO A 681 -3.73 10.92 -20.20
C PRO A 681 -4.59 10.24 -21.27
N SER A 682 -5.63 10.98 -21.67
CA SER A 682 -6.52 10.75 -22.81
C SER A 682 -6.05 9.72 -23.86
N GLY A 683 -6.80 8.62 -23.95
CA GLY A 683 -6.84 7.80 -25.16
C GLY A 683 -6.10 6.47 -25.11
N GLN A 684 -6.37 5.63 -24.10
CA GLN A 684 -6.26 4.17 -24.22
C GLN A 684 -6.93 3.51 -23.01
N THR A 685 -7.96 2.71 -23.28
CA THR A 685 -8.57 1.77 -22.33
C THR A 685 -7.46 0.84 -21.80
N ARG A 686 -7.10 0.92 -20.52
CA ARG A 686 -6.25 -0.08 -19.84
C ARG A 686 -7.13 -0.79 -18.80
N LEU A 687 -7.77 -1.90 -19.16
CA LEU A 687 -7.23 -3.28 -19.13
C LEU A 687 -6.86 -3.64 -17.68
N THR A 688 -7.77 -4.33 -16.99
CA THR A 688 -7.48 -5.09 -15.76
C THR A 688 -6.28 -6.00 -16.00
N LEU A 689 -5.54 -6.42 -14.96
CA LEU A 689 -4.37 -7.29 -15.15
C LEU A 689 -4.71 -8.58 -15.94
N SER A 690 -5.95 -9.08 -15.86
CA SER A 690 -6.48 -10.15 -16.71
C SER A 690 -6.48 -9.86 -18.22
N LEU A 691 -6.59 -8.59 -18.60
CA LEU A 691 -6.51 -8.10 -19.98
C LEU A 691 -5.05 -7.77 -20.39
N LEU A 692 -4.22 -7.29 -19.47
CA LEU A 692 -2.76 -7.14 -19.68
C LEU A 692 -2.07 -8.51 -19.85
N LEU A 693 -2.44 -9.51 -19.04
CA LEU A 693 -1.99 -10.89 -19.19
C LEU A 693 -2.47 -11.52 -20.50
N SER A 694 -3.66 -11.17 -21.00
CA SER A 694 -4.14 -11.62 -22.32
C SER A 694 -3.40 -10.96 -23.50
N ALA A 695 -2.78 -9.80 -23.28
CA ALA A 695 -2.06 -9.03 -24.31
C ALA A 695 -0.54 -9.29 -24.28
N ILE A 696 0.01 -9.67 -23.13
CA ILE A 696 1.45 -9.90 -22.92
C ILE A 696 1.80 -11.40 -22.98
N PHE A 697 0.85 -12.32 -22.76
CA PHE A 697 1.07 -13.76 -22.89
C PHE A 697 0.07 -14.44 -23.84
N PRO A 698 0.52 -15.25 -24.83
CA PRO A 698 -0.36 -16.11 -25.63
C PRO A 698 -0.78 -17.38 -24.86
N LEU A 699 -1.13 -17.29 -23.56
CA LEU A 699 -1.29 -18.46 -22.69
C LEU A 699 -2.50 -18.41 -21.74
N THR A 700 -3.65 -17.87 -22.17
CA THR A 700 -4.96 -18.26 -21.59
C THR A 700 -5.41 -19.67 -22.04
N LEU A 701 -4.50 -20.61 -22.26
CA LEU A 701 -4.80 -21.96 -22.77
C LEU A 701 -4.01 -23.11 -22.12
N LEU A 702 -3.39 -22.90 -20.96
CA LEU A 702 -2.66 -23.96 -20.23
C LEU A 702 -3.10 -24.17 -18.77
N LEU A 703 -4.25 -23.62 -18.38
CA LEU A 703 -4.95 -23.97 -17.12
C LEU A 703 -6.40 -24.42 -17.37
N THR A 704 -6.59 -25.21 -18.44
CA THR A 704 -7.72 -26.14 -18.60
C THR A 704 -7.19 -27.54 -18.83
#